data_AF-A0A1F9XNP2-F1
#
_entry.id   AF-A0A1F9XNP2-F1
#
_cell.length_a   1.000
_cell.length_b   1.000
_cell.length_c   1.000
_cell.angle_alpha   90.00
_cell.angle_beta   90.00
_cell.angle_gamma   90.00
#
_symmetry.space_group_name_H-M   'P 1'
#
loop_
_entity.id
_entity.type
_entity.pdbx_description
1 polymer ?
#
loop_
_entity_poly.entity_id
_entity_poly.type
_entity_poly.pdbx_seq_one_letter_code
_entity_poly.pdbx_strand_id
1 'polypeptide(L)'
;MFFPMVMASAPLRSTQWLNVDYSDLVDKSAIIRTGQTLGSALSSGGLKGALQPLLDRYSTLLEYTVELVNNEDSPFADVAAKYPAGAPQPAWVALFRSGQMSAFTDNRKTVRLFLQGSNPQTAYAENYAVIRHLLNTLTPRWGKLNVEIYTFENDYRTLALKLNPVPALLSGSYFGTPAGKVPLDLAGLGDFFAQGGQLEGARINENAGLQFYARAAAPPTLAGKRVRLSDLAVAYRAVFHAGNNKAFISLDPHKDVTRAAVNFGGFLEDTAVGKVVLEADKRFKTITSGLDPNTYNDIRSDTRKHVPDFLTVSERDLFSPNGKSDWIKTRFWFYPDSIEVQTDATKHFARIINPHFLADAERSRDDFPSSAEFEKKKKALLLPAIRKNIDDLNSRFDYYADAFPEYRELVTVGRLMAVCSWLHRINPRWLDLGALLSVELPAMTTERERTQLIAAASPRPGNYGKRMGDIKENLSIYFLSPDLDKSTAEYFPANNDLAEFLDFKAERNKDNVFWQAEASRILKTKGHQPVRALLTSQKDLQAFAVFAGRKRRDPGNLNMELAQIEAENNTMMEMQRELRSQEKQLQDYLAKISSGAAAGDNTVPQRYHEMAAAMSDRRKIFQTRGDNFNKMVAAFNTTHAIILEISGGINLEAESFKIHTVENSPQLTNFMNMTARTKSEWTDISREEKWITNKVDHHKGKAQKHTGFKSNARKLIAAKSSTIQPPKPSTVNSIIKSLLHGNAKAKTSIVIKTKDKFSPVISGEIVDSGHIVFKRVSH
;
A
#
# COMPACT_ATOMS: atom_id res chain seq x y z
N MET A 1 47.39 -45.46 32.71
CA MET A 1 47.01 -45.16 31.32
C MET A 1 45.53 -45.47 31.16
N PHE A 2 44.66 -44.47 31.25
CA PHE A 2 43.25 -44.59 30.85
C PHE A 2 42.86 -43.26 30.20
N PHE A 3 42.69 -43.27 28.89
CA PHE A 3 42.14 -42.16 28.12
C PHE A 3 40.64 -42.04 28.41
N PRO A 4 40.08 -40.86 28.71
CA PRO A 4 38.64 -40.66 28.61
C PRO A 4 38.29 -40.55 27.13
N MET A 5 37.63 -41.60 26.63
CA MET A 5 37.01 -41.69 25.32
C MET A 5 35.89 -40.64 25.24
N VAL A 6 36.13 -39.56 24.50
CA VAL A 6 35.06 -38.63 24.09
C VAL A 6 34.19 -39.39 23.09
N MET A 7 33.05 -39.89 23.56
CA MET A 7 32.01 -40.38 22.66
C MET A 7 31.38 -39.17 21.97
N ALA A 8 31.77 -38.94 20.71
CA ALA A 8 31.00 -38.12 19.79
C ALA A 8 29.56 -38.64 19.77
N SER A 9 28.60 -37.76 20.11
CA SER A 9 27.19 -38.00 19.78
C SER A 9 27.12 -38.29 18.29
N ALA A 10 26.58 -39.45 17.92
CA ALA A 10 26.39 -39.81 16.53
C ALA A 10 25.63 -38.67 15.82
N PRO A 11 26.10 -38.16 14.67
CA PRO A 11 25.33 -37.21 13.88
C PRO A 11 23.98 -37.85 13.58
N LEU A 12 22.89 -37.10 13.74
CA LEU A 12 21.54 -37.55 13.41
C LEU A 12 21.53 -38.16 12.01
N ARG A 13 21.52 -39.50 11.95
CA ARG A 13 21.19 -40.24 10.75
C ARG A 13 19.67 -40.27 10.67
N SER A 14 19.05 -39.41 9.87
CA SER A 14 17.98 -39.82 8.96
C SER A 14 17.51 -38.66 8.09
N THR A 15 16.99 -39.03 6.94
CA THR A 15 16.25 -38.26 5.93
C THR A 15 15.00 -37.52 6.44
N GLN A 16 14.86 -37.33 7.75
CA GLN A 16 13.67 -36.75 8.37
C GLN A 16 13.81 -35.23 8.44
N TRP A 17 12.87 -34.55 7.81
CA TRP A 17 12.77 -33.10 7.87
C TRP A 17 12.45 -32.66 9.31
N LEU A 18 13.08 -31.58 9.75
CA LEU A 18 12.80 -30.96 11.03
C LEU A 18 11.61 -30.01 10.88
N ASN A 19 10.60 -30.17 11.73
CA ASN A 19 9.49 -29.25 11.83
C ASN A 19 9.83 -28.14 12.84
N VAL A 20 9.69 -26.88 12.43
CA VAL A 20 9.99 -25.69 13.23
C VAL A 20 8.71 -24.88 13.37
N ASP A 21 8.06 -25.00 14.51
CA ASP A 21 6.84 -24.27 14.85
C ASP A 21 7.19 -22.84 15.31
N TYR A 22 6.62 -21.85 14.63
CA TYR A 22 6.77 -20.43 14.95
C TYR A 22 5.43 -19.74 15.25
N SER A 23 4.37 -20.52 15.48
CA SER A 23 3.00 -20.03 15.66
C SER A 23 2.84 -19.05 16.83
N ASP A 24 3.57 -19.27 17.93
CA ASP A 24 3.60 -18.40 19.11
C ASP A 24 4.27 -17.03 18.86
N LEU A 25 5.07 -16.91 17.79
CA LEU A 25 5.73 -15.66 17.43
C LEU A 25 4.84 -14.75 16.57
N VAL A 26 3.83 -15.30 15.90
CA VAL A 26 3.01 -14.59 14.92
C VAL A 26 1.97 -13.71 15.59
N ASP A 27 1.98 -12.41 15.28
CA ASP A 27 0.89 -11.51 15.65
C ASP A 27 -0.32 -11.70 14.74
N LYS A 28 -1.24 -12.58 15.16
CA LYS A 28 -2.48 -12.88 14.43
C LYS A 28 -3.45 -11.69 14.36
N SER A 29 -3.24 -10.64 15.16
CA SER A 29 -4.06 -9.43 15.13
C SER A 29 -3.60 -8.42 14.07
N ALA A 30 -2.42 -8.60 13.48
CA ALA A 30 -1.90 -7.73 12.44
C ALA A 30 -2.89 -7.65 11.26
N ILE A 31 -3.19 -6.43 10.80
CA ILE A 31 -4.04 -6.20 9.64
C ILE A 31 -3.20 -6.40 8.38
N ILE A 32 -3.65 -7.27 7.47
CA ILE A 32 -3.00 -7.49 6.18
C ILE A 32 -3.62 -6.59 5.10
N ARG A 33 -3.01 -6.53 3.91
CA ARG A 33 -3.46 -5.64 2.82
C ARG A 33 -4.92 -5.81 2.36
N THR A 34 -5.56 -6.93 2.68
CA THR A 34 -6.99 -7.13 2.39
C THR A 34 -7.92 -6.43 3.39
N GLY A 35 -7.37 -5.81 4.45
CA GLY A 35 -8.11 -5.27 5.58
C GLY A 35 -8.49 -6.33 6.64
N GLN A 36 -8.24 -7.61 6.36
CA GLN A 36 -8.49 -8.69 7.32
C GLN A 36 -7.36 -8.79 8.36
N THR A 37 -7.65 -9.37 9.52
CA THR A 37 -6.58 -9.79 10.44
C THR A 37 -5.83 -10.99 9.84
N LEU A 38 -4.53 -11.09 10.17
CA LEU A 38 -3.69 -12.21 9.77
C LEU A 38 -4.30 -13.54 10.22
N GLY A 39 -4.84 -13.61 11.44
CA GLY A 39 -5.52 -14.80 11.94
C GLY A 39 -6.71 -15.24 11.08
N SER A 40 -7.56 -14.30 10.64
CA SER A 40 -8.69 -14.60 9.75
C SER A 40 -8.23 -15.06 8.37
N ALA A 41 -7.19 -14.43 7.82
CA ALA A 41 -6.63 -14.77 6.52
C ALA A 41 -5.93 -16.15 6.49
N LEU A 42 -5.31 -16.56 7.60
CA LEU A 42 -4.72 -17.89 7.75
C LEU A 42 -5.77 -19.00 7.69
N SER A 43 -6.96 -18.77 8.26
CA SER A 43 -8.06 -19.73 8.25
C SER A 43 -8.71 -19.91 6.88
N SER A 44 -8.65 -18.89 6.00
CA SER A 44 -9.29 -18.92 4.68
C SER A 44 -8.44 -19.56 3.58
N GLY A 45 -7.15 -19.81 3.82
CA GLY A 45 -6.25 -20.59 2.96
C GLY A 45 -5.88 -19.98 1.59
N GLY A 46 -6.52 -18.88 1.18
CA GLY A 46 -6.45 -18.36 -0.20
C GLY A 46 -5.55 -17.15 -0.45
N LEU A 47 -4.82 -16.64 0.55
CA LEU A 47 -4.19 -15.31 0.48
C LEU A 47 -2.66 -15.33 0.54
N LYS A 48 -1.98 -16.34 -0.03
CA LYS A 48 -0.51 -16.48 0.05
C LYS A 48 0.25 -15.18 -0.21
N GLY A 49 -0.11 -14.41 -1.24
CA GLY A 49 0.56 -13.14 -1.55
C GLY A 49 0.40 -12.03 -0.50
N ALA A 50 -0.71 -12.02 0.26
CA ALA A 50 -0.91 -11.09 1.36
C ALA A 50 -0.27 -11.57 2.67
N LEU A 51 -0.05 -12.87 2.81
CA LEU A 51 0.58 -13.49 3.98
C LEU A 51 2.11 -13.48 3.88
N GLN A 52 2.64 -13.67 2.68
CA GLN A 52 4.06 -13.86 2.41
C GLN A 52 4.98 -12.81 3.06
N PRO A 53 4.72 -11.48 2.93
CA PRO A 53 5.61 -10.46 3.51
C PRO A 53 5.71 -10.50 5.05
N LEU A 54 4.72 -11.09 5.71
CA LEU A 54 4.65 -11.19 7.17
C LEU A 54 5.25 -12.50 7.70
N LEU A 55 5.21 -13.56 6.89
CA LEU A 55 5.54 -14.92 7.32
C LEU A 55 6.90 -15.42 6.83
N ASP A 56 7.37 -14.98 5.65
CA ASP A 56 8.67 -15.46 5.13
C ASP A 56 9.85 -15.04 6.00
N ARG A 57 9.75 -13.89 6.69
CA ARG A 57 10.79 -13.41 7.62
C ARG A 57 11.15 -14.40 8.74
N TYR A 58 10.26 -15.35 9.07
CA TYR A 58 10.53 -16.36 10.08
C TYR A 58 11.53 -17.43 9.60
N SER A 59 11.91 -17.46 8.32
CA SER A 59 13.04 -18.30 7.86
C SER A 59 14.38 -17.94 8.54
N THR A 60 14.47 -16.79 9.18
CA THR A 60 15.60 -16.43 10.06
C THR A 60 15.75 -17.38 11.26
N LEU A 61 14.70 -18.13 11.63
CA LEU A 61 14.74 -19.15 12.68
C LEU A 61 15.53 -20.40 12.28
N LEU A 62 15.76 -20.60 10.99
CA LEU A 62 16.43 -21.81 10.47
C LEU A 62 17.89 -21.89 10.91
N GLU A 63 18.60 -20.76 11.02
CA GLU A 63 19.97 -20.75 11.54
C GLU A 63 20.02 -21.25 12.97
N TYR A 64 19.18 -20.70 13.85
CA TYR A 64 19.09 -21.15 15.25
C TYR A 64 18.64 -22.61 15.37
N THR A 65 17.86 -23.10 14.40
CA THR A 65 17.46 -24.51 14.32
C THR A 65 18.68 -25.40 14.06
N VAL A 66 19.57 -25.02 13.13
CA VAL A 66 20.82 -25.73 12.87
C VAL A 66 21.75 -25.68 14.08
N GLU A 67 21.91 -24.51 14.71
CA GLU A 67 22.73 -24.35 15.92
C GLU A 67 22.25 -25.28 17.05
N LEU A 68 20.93 -25.34 17.29
CA LEU A 68 20.31 -26.21 18.30
C LEU A 68 20.58 -27.70 18.04
N VAL A 69 20.47 -28.13 16.77
CA VAL A 69 20.56 -29.54 16.40
C VAL A 69 22.00 -30.03 16.35
N ASN A 70 22.92 -29.18 15.89
CA ASN A 70 24.34 -29.51 15.81
C ASN A 70 25.09 -29.23 17.12
N ASN A 71 24.44 -28.60 18.11
CA ASN A 71 25.05 -28.14 19.36
C ASN A 71 26.28 -27.27 19.09
N GLU A 72 26.11 -26.29 18.20
CA GLU A 72 27.18 -25.36 17.80
C GLU A 72 27.15 -24.07 18.63
N ASP A 73 28.34 -23.67 19.11
CA ASP A 73 28.52 -22.43 19.89
C ASP A 73 28.95 -21.22 19.02
N SER A 74 29.08 -21.39 17.70
CA SER A 74 29.62 -20.34 16.82
C SER A 74 28.50 -19.47 16.26
N PRO A 75 28.40 -18.18 16.64
CA PRO A 75 27.30 -17.34 16.21
C PRO A 75 27.46 -16.99 14.73
N PHE A 76 26.49 -17.41 13.92
CA PHE A 76 26.36 -16.91 12.57
C PHE A 76 25.56 -15.59 12.56
N ALA A 77 25.98 -14.64 11.72
CA ALA A 77 25.32 -13.35 11.57
C ALA A 77 24.62 -13.25 10.21
N ASP A 78 23.39 -12.72 10.21
CA ASP A 78 22.66 -12.43 8.98
C ASP A 78 23.46 -11.47 8.09
N VAL A 79 23.69 -11.88 6.85
CA VAL A 79 24.42 -11.09 5.86
C VAL A 79 23.62 -9.86 5.44
N ALA A 80 22.28 -9.96 5.32
CA ALA A 80 21.41 -8.87 4.92
C ALA A 80 21.32 -7.78 5.99
N ALA A 81 21.45 -8.14 7.28
CA ALA A 81 21.46 -7.20 8.39
C ALA A 81 22.60 -6.14 8.33
N LYS A 82 23.63 -6.35 7.50
CA LYS A 82 24.68 -5.36 7.23
C LYS A 82 24.18 -4.15 6.43
N TYR A 83 23.00 -4.25 5.85
CA TYR A 83 22.35 -3.22 5.06
C TYR A 83 21.03 -2.83 5.75
N PRO A 84 21.01 -1.77 6.57
CA PRO A 84 19.77 -1.29 7.17
C PRO A 84 18.73 -0.91 6.10
N ALA A 85 17.44 -1.05 6.43
CA ALA A 85 16.37 -0.58 5.55
C ALA A 85 16.56 0.91 5.24
N GLY A 86 16.33 1.29 3.99
CA GLY A 86 16.56 2.63 3.44
C GLY A 86 18.01 3.12 3.29
N ALA A 87 19.01 2.33 3.71
CA ALA A 87 20.42 2.63 3.44
C ALA A 87 20.82 2.22 2.01
N PRO A 88 21.95 2.71 1.47
CA PRO A 88 22.50 2.22 0.21
C PRO A 88 22.75 0.71 0.28
N GLN A 89 22.28 -0.02 -0.72
CA GLN A 89 22.30 -1.49 -0.71
C GLN A 89 22.23 -2.05 -2.13
N PRO A 90 22.91 -3.17 -2.43
CA PRO A 90 22.65 -3.91 -3.68
C PRO A 90 21.19 -4.35 -3.81
N ALA A 91 20.69 -4.43 -5.04
CA ALA A 91 19.31 -4.82 -5.30
C ALA A 91 18.95 -6.23 -4.78
N TRP A 92 19.91 -7.16 -4.71
CA TRP A 92 19.69 -8.50 -4.13
C TRP A 92 19.30 -8.49 -2.64
N VAL A 93 19.69 -7.46 -1.87
CA VAL A 93 19.52 -7.44 -0.40
C VAL A 93 18.06 -7.59 0.02
N ALA A 94 17.13 -6.96 -0.70
CA ALA A 94 15.71 -7.05 -0.39
C ALA A 94 15.16 -8.49 -0.49
N LEU A 95 15.75 -9.33 -1.36
CA LEU A 95 15.36 -10.73 -1.53
C LEU A 95 15.75 -11.61 -0.33
N PHE A 96 16.84 -11.26 0.35
CA PHE A 96 17.23 -11.95 1.59
C PHE A 96 16.47 -11.38 2.80
N ARG A 97 16.25 -10.06 2.84
CA ARG A 97 15.46 -9.43 3.90
C ARG A 97 14.00 -9.91 3.92
N SER A 98 13.45 -10.30 2.77
CA SER A 98 12.09 -10.85 2.68
C SER A 98 11.93 -12.19 3.41
N GLY A 99 13.03 -12.94 3.57
CA GLY A 99 13.03 -14.28 4.15
C GLY A 99 12.65 -15.39 3.17
N GLN A 100 12.42 -15.10 1.88
CA GLN A 100 12.28 -16.15 0.85
C GLN A 100 13.54 -17.00 0.73
N MET A 101 14.69 -16.39 0.99
CA MET A 101 15.98 -17.02 1.15
C MET A 101 16.71 -16.31 2.29
N SER A 102 17.54 -17.04 3.03
CA SER A 102 18.30 -16.49 4.14
C SER A 102 19.77 -16.86 4.02
N ALA A 103 20.66 -15.97 4.44
CA ALA A 103 22.09 -16.18 4.36
C ALA A 103 22.78 -15.67 5.62
N PHE A 104 23.58 -16.54 6.22
CA PHE A 104 24.28 -16.26 7.47
C PHE A 104 25.76 -16.56 7.33
N THR A 105 26.60 -15.87 8.09
CA THR A 105 28.06 -16.07 8.06
C THR A 105 28.67 -16.04 9.44
N ASP A 106 29.65 -16.92 9.65
CA ASP A 106 30.51 -16.97 10.84
C ASP A 106 31.53 -15.80 10.91
N ASN A 107 31.48 -14.89 9.94
CA ASN A 107 32.45 -13.81 9.71
C ASN A 107 33.90 -14.28 9.47
N ARG A 108 34.10 -15.55 9.10
CA ARG A 108 35.39 -16.15 8.77
C ARG A 108 35.40 -16.63 7.33
N LYS A 109 34.93 -17.85 7.05
CA LYS A 109 34.97 -18.45 5.71
C LYS A 109 33.74 -19.28 5.41
N THR A 110 32.80 -19.40 6.33
CA THR A 110 31.62 -20.23 6.16
C THR A 110 30.39 -19.35 5.97
N VAL A 111 29.58 -19.73 4.99
CA VAL A 111 28.27 -19.13 4.70
C VAL A 111 27.23 -20.23 4.71
N ARG A 112 26.16 -20.04 5.48
CA ARG A 112 24.97 -20.88 5.45
C ARG A 112 23.91 -20.22 4.59
N LEU A 113 23.37 -20.96 3.64
CA LEU A 113 22.27 -20.54 2.79
C LEU A 113 21.06 -21.41 3.10
N PHE A 114 19.91 -20.78 3.31
CA PHE A 114 18.62 -21.45 3.44
C PHE A 114 17.76 -21.08 2.24
N LEU A 115 17.45 -22.06 1.40
CA LEU A 115 16.74 -21.87 0.15
C LEU A 115 15.43 -22.67 0.15
N GLN A 116 14.37 -22.13 -0.44
CA GLN A 116 13.13 -22.90 -0.58
C GLN A 116 13.34 -24.08 -1.54
N GLY A 117 12.79 -25.25 -1.19
CA GLY A 117 12.83 -26.46 -2.01
C GLY A 117 13.08 -27.73 -1.21
N SER A 118 13.24 -28.86 -1.90
CA SER A 118 13.44 -30.17 -1.29
C SER A 118 14.85 -30.74 -1.46
N ASN A 119 15.60 -30.23 -2.45
CA ASN A 119 16.96 -30.67 -2.75
C ASN A 119 17.93 -29.47 -2.78
N PRO A 120 18.97 -29.45 -1.93
CA PRO A 120 19.93 -28.35 -1.85
C PRO A 120 20.67 -28.01 -3.14
N GLN A 121 21.09 -28.99 -3.93
CA GLN A 121 21.80 -28.76 -5.18
C GLN A 121 20.88 -28.10 -6.22
N THR A 122 19.66 -28.62 -6.36
CA THR A 122 18.64 -28.04 -7.26
C THR A 122 18.27 -26.63 -6.82
N ALA A 123 17.97 -26.42 -5.53
CA ALA A 123 17.61 -25.10 -5.01
C ALA A 123 18.74 -24.07 -5.21
N TYR A 124 20.00 -24.48 -5.03
CA TYR A 124 21.14 -23.62 -5.33
C TYR A 124 21.24 -23.29 -6.82
N ALA A 125 21.08 -24.26 -7.71
CA ALA A 125 21.13 -24.03 -9.15
C ALA A 125 20.02 -23.07 -9.62
N GLU A 126 18.79 -23.24 -9.11
CA GLU A 126 17.64 -22.39 -9.43
C GLU A 126 17.82 -20.95 -8.92
N ASN A 127 18.45 -20.78 -7.76
CA ASN A 127 18.66 -19.47 -7.13
C ASN A 127 20.06 -18.89 -7.39
N TYR A 128 20.90 -19.56 -8.18
CA TYR A 128 22.31 -19.18 -8.39
C TYR A 128 22.45 -17.74 -8.92
N ALA A 129 21.52 -17.31 -9.78
CA ALA A 129 21.49 -15.96 -10.34
C ALA A 129 21.44 -14.85 -9.27
N VAL A 130 20.83 -15.14 -8.11
CA VAL A 130 20.75 -14.24 -6.95
C VAL A 130 21.94 -14.48 -6.00
N ILE A 131 22.14 -15.73 -5.59
CA ILE A 131 23.10 -16.13 -4.54
C ILE A 131 24.53 -15.70 -4.87
N ARG A 132 24.95 -15.82 -6.14
CA ARG A 132 26.31 -15.47 -6.58
C ARG A 132 26.71 -14.05 -6.19
N HIS A 133 25.76 -13.11 -6.19
CA HIS A 133 26.04 -11.71 -5.87
C HIS A 133 26.33 -11.53 -4.39
N LEU A 134 25.53 -12.15 -3.53
CA LEU A 134 25.80 -12.19 -2.10
C LEU A 134 27.17 -12.79 -1.81
N LEU A 135 27.47 -13.96 -2.37
CA LEU A 135 28.75 -14.64 -2.13
C LEU A 135 29.94 -13.79 -2.63
N ASN A 136 29.82 -13.16 -3.79
CA ASN A 136 30.85 -12.25 -4.32
C ASN A 136 31.04 -10.98 -3.48
N THR A 137 30.09 -10.58 -2.64
CA THR A 137 30.32 -9.48 -1.67
C THR A 137 31.21 -9.91 -0.49
N LEU A 138 31.27 -11.22 -0.21
CA LEU A 138 31.99 -11.79 0.91
C LEU A 138 33.39 -12.31 0.50
N THR A 139 33.56 -12.81 -0.72
CA THR A 139 34.85 -13.32 -1.22
C THR A 139 36.03 -12.34 -1.16
N PRO A 140 35.89 -11.00 -1.38
CA PRO A 140 37.03 -10.09 -1.33
C PRO A 140 37.69 -10.01 0.06
N ARG A 141 36.91 -10.30 1.11
CA ARG A 141 37.40 -10.27 2.51
C ARG A 141 38.07 -11.58 2.91
N TRP A 142 37.59 -12.70 2.39
CA TRP A 142 37.89 -14.03 2.94
C TRP A 142 38.53 -15.01 1.94
N GLY A 143 38.57 -14.64 0.66
CA GLY A 143 39.06 -15.48 -0.43
C GLY A 143 38.09 -16.62 -0.73
N LYS A 144 38.55 -17.86 -0.53
CA LYS A 144 37.72 -19.07 -0.73
C LYS A 144 36.71 -19.21 0.40
N LEU A 145 35.43 -19.25 0.05
CA LEU A 145 34.31 -19.50 0.95
C LEU A 145 33.94 -20.98 0.93
N ASN A 146 33.56 -21.50 2.10
CA ASN A 146 32.81 -22.74 2.26
C ASN A 146 31.33 -22.35 2.35
N VAL A 147 30.48 -22.97 1.54
CA VAL A 147 29.05 -22.65 1.54
C VAL A 147 28.26 -23.93 1.83
N GLU A 148 27.46 -23.85 2.87
CA GLU A 148 26.52 -24.88 3.31
C GLU A 148 25.13 -24.48 2.82
N ILE A 149 24.53 -25.31 1.97
CA ILE A 149 23.19 -25.05 1.42
C ILE A 149 22.20 -25.97 2.09
N TYR A 150 21.29 -25.39 2.84
CA TYR A 150 20.13 -26.04 3.42
C TYR A 150 18.89 -25.72 2.59
N THR A 151 17.90 -26.62 2.63
CA THR A 151 16.60 -26.37 2.02
C THR A 151 15.47 -26.42 3.01
N PHE A 152 14.43 -25.63 2.74
CA PHE A 152 13.26 -25.59 3.59
C PHE A 152 11.96 -25.40 2.80
N GLU A 153 10.85 -25.68 3.48
CA GLU A 153 9.49 -25.32 3.06
C GLU A 153 8.84 -24.48 4.15
N ASN A 154 7.97 -23.53 3.77
CA ASN A 154 7.20 -22.73 4.71
C ASN A 154 5.71 -23.01 4.53
N ASP A 155 5.10 -23.67 5.52
CA ASP A 155 3.66 -23.90 5.56
C ASP A 155 2.97 -22.82 6.38
N TYR A 156 2.40 -21.85 5.68
CA TYR A 156 1.66 -20.75 6.31
C TYR A 156 0.44 -21.24 7.09
N ARG A 157 -0.19 -22.36 6.70
CA ARG A 157 -1.42 -22.82 7.36
C ARG A 157 -1.13 -23.33 8.76
N THR A 158 -0.03 -24.06 8.90
CA THR A 158 0.41 -24.62 10.18
C THR A 158 1.36 -23.70 10.93
N LEU A 159 1.82 -22.59 10.30
CA LEU A 159 2.83 -21.69 10.83
C LEU A 159 4.11 -22.46 11.22
N ALA A 160 4.54 -23.34 10.32
CA ALA A 160 5.70 -24.19 10.52
C ALA A 160 6.65 -24.15 9.32
N LEU A 161 7.96 -24.14 9.60
CA LEU A 161 8.99 -24.36 8.59
C LEU A 161 9.39 -25.84 8.65
N LYS A 162 9.56 -26.46 7.49
CA LYS A 162 10.19 -27.78 7.40
C LYS A 162 11.61 -27.59 6.90
N LEU A 163 12.62 -27.98 7.66
CA LEU A 163 14.03 -27.85 7.31
C LEU A 163 14.62 -29.23 6.98
N ASN A 164 15.32 -29.33 5.85
CA ASN A 164 16.22 -30.45 5.59
C ASN A 164 17.55 -30.18 6.31
N PRO A 165 17.93 -30.95 7.35
CA PRO A 165 19.12 -30.68 8.14
C PRO A 165 20.42 -31.11 7.45
N VAL A 166 20.36 -31.76 6.28
CA VAL A 166 21.53 -32.23 5.55
C VAL A 166 21.89 -31.25 4.44
N PRO A 167 22.97 -30.45 4.57
CA PRO A 167 23.31 -29.46 3.57
C PRO A 167 24.04 -30.07 2.37
N ALA A 168 23.93 -29.41 1.21
CA ALA A 168 24.95 -29.54 0.17
C ALA A 168 26.14 -28.65 0.50
N LEU A 169 27.34 -29.19 0.34
CA LEU A 169 28.58 -28.47 0.58
C LEU A 169 29.23 -28.08 -0.75
N LEU A 170 29.62 -26.82 -0.86
CA LEU A 170 30.46 -26.33 -1.95
C LEU A 170 31.55 -25.41 -1.42
N SER A 171 32.55 -25.14 -2.25
CA SER A 171 33.52 -24.11 -1.94
C SER A 171 33.97 -23.38 -3.19
N GLY A 172 34.16 -22.07 -3.09
CA GLY A 172 34.53 -21.24 -4.22
C GLY A 172 35.22 -19.96 -3.79
N SER A 173 36.18 -19.50 -4.59
CA SER A 173 36.82 -18.18 -4.45
C SER A 173 36.18 -17.12 -5.36
N TYR A 174 35.31 -17.54 -6.27
CA TYR A 174 34.60 -16.68 -7.21
C TYR A 174 33.31 -17.34 -7.68
N PHE A 175 32.24 -16.56 -7.77
CA PHE A 175 30.91 -17.01 -8.19
C PHE A 175 30.48 -16.21 -9.44
N GLY A 176 30.99 -16.61 -10.59
CA GLY A 176 30.84 -15.86 -11.85
C GLY A 176 29.45 -15.93 -12.48
N THR A 177 29.34 -15.36 -13.68
CA THR A 177 28.17 -15.49 -14.56
C THR A 177 27.74 -16.96 -14.69
N PRO A 178 26.42 -17.27 -14.66
CA PRO A 178 25.95 -18.64 -14.83
C PRO A 178 26.46 -19.27 -16.12
N ALA A 179 26.76 -20.56 -16.08
CA ALA A 179 27.26 -21.29 -17.25
C ALA A 179 26.30 -21.17 -18.45
N GLY A 180 26.85 -20.95 -19.64
CA GLY A 180 26.06 -20.79 -20.87
C GLY A 180 25.32 -19.46 -21.00
N LYS A 181 25.52 -18.50 -20.09
CA LYS A 181 24.93 -17.17 -20.19
C LYS A 181 25.92 -16.09 -20.62
N VAL A 182 25.45 -15.19 -21.46
CA VAL A 182 26.12 -13.95 -21.86
C VAL A 182 25.97 -12.93 -20.72
N PRO A 183 27.07 -12.35 -20.21
CA PRO A 183 27.02 -11.28 -19.21
C PRO A 183 26.24 -10.07 -19.71
N LEU A 184 25.45 -9.44 -18.84
CA LEU A 184 24.76 -8.19 -19.15
C LEU A 184 25.75 -7.00 -19.05
N ASP A 185 25.75 -6.13 -20.05
CA ASP A 185 26.57 -4.90 -20.06
C ASP A 185 25.97 -3.82 -19.14
N LEU A 186 26.22 -3.93 -17.84
CA LEU A 186 25.75 -2.95 -16.86
C LEU A 186 26.35 -1.56 -17.08
N ALA A 187 27.58 -1.46 -17.61
CA ALA A 187 28.22 -0.18 -17.86
C ALA A 187 27.52 0.55 -19.01
N GLY A 188 27.30 -0.13 -20.15
CA GLY A 188 26.57 0.41 -21.28
C GLY A 188 25.13 0.80 -20.94
N LEU A 189 24.43 -0.01 -20.13
CA LEU A 189 23.10 0.35 -19.63
C LEU A 189 23.14 1.58 -18.69
N GLY A 190 24.16 1.68 -17.84
CA GLY A 190 24.40 2.85 -16.99
C GLY A 190 24.61 4.12 -17.80
N ASP A 191 25.47 4.06 -18.82
CA ASP A 191 25.74 5.16 -19.74
C ASP A 191 24.47 5.59 -20.51
N PHE A 192 23.65 4.63 -20.94
CA PHE A 192 22.37 4.90 -21.60
C PHE A 192 21.44 5.74 -20.73
N PHE A 193 21.26 5.39 -19.45
CA PHE A 193 20.44 6.20 -18.55
C PHE A 193 21.10 7.56 -18.24
N ALA A 194 22.43 7.64 -18.20
CA ALA A 194 23.14 8.88 -17.97
C ALA A 194 22.99 9.89 -19.13
N GLN A 195 22.90 9.41 -20.38
CA GLN A 195 22.67 10.25 -21.56
C GLN A 195 21.30 10.96 -21.54
N GLY A 196 20.31 10.37 -20.86
CA GLY A 196 18.99 10.95 -20.64
C GLY A 196 18.13 10.98 -21.89
N GLY A 197 17.16 10.07 -21.99
CA GLY A 197 16.17 10.03 -23.07
C GLY A 197 14.95 9.22 -22.64
N GLN A 198 13.86 9.32 -23.39
CA GLN A 198 12.65 8.55 -23.10
C GLN A 198 12.82 7.12 -23.59
N LEU A 199 12.76 6.13 -22.70
CA LEU A 199 12.86 4.71 -23.07
C LEU A 199 11.66 4.30 -23.92
N GLU A 200 11.91 3.84 -25.13
CA GLU A 200 10.89 3.64 -26.17
C GLU A 200 10.78 2.16 -26.61
N GLY A 201 11.80 1.35 -26.31
CA GLY A 201 11.80 -0.06 -26.62
C GLY A 201 13.15 -0.72 -26.34
N ALA A 202 13.23 -2.00 -26.67
CA ALA A 202 14.40 -2.83 -26.46
C ALA A 202 14.59 -3.84 -27.60
N ARG A 203 15.81 -4.33 -27.73
CA ARG A 203 16.18 -5.47 -28.56
C ARG A 203 17.04 -6.43 -27.74
N ILE A 204 16.83 -7.72 -27.92
CA ILE A 204 17.76 -8.75 -27.47
C ILE A 204 18.43 -9.44 -28.66
N ASN A 205 19.71 -9.76 -28.52
CA ASN A 205 20.48 -10.48 -29.52
C ASN A 205 21.61 -11.26 -28.85
N GLU A 206 21.85 -12.52 -29.22
CA GLU A 206 22.88 -13.35 -28.58
C GLU A 206 24.30 -12.76 -28.67
N ASN A 207 24.61 -12.03 -29.75
CA ASN A 207 25.92 -11.40 -29.94
C ASN A 207 26.04 -10.04 -29.26
N ALA A 208 24.90 -9.35 -29.06
CA ALA A 208 24.86 -7.96 -28.59
C ALA A 208 24.20 -7.78 -27.21
N GLY A 209 23.71 -8.84 -26.59
CA GLY A 209 23.02 -8.79 -25.31
C GLY A 209 21.69 -8.05 -25.38
N LEU A 210 21.46 -7.19 -24.39
CA LEU A 210 20.28 -6.32 -24.29
C LEU A 210 20.64 -4.91 -24.76
N GLN A 211 19.85 -4.39 -25.70
CA GLN A 211 19.97 -3.03 -26.21
C GLN A 211 18.66 -2.27 -25.96
N PHE A 212 18.74 -1.12 -25.34
CA PHE A 212 17.63 -0.18 -25.21
C PHE A 212 17.71 0.90 -26.28
N TYR A 213 16.55 1.44 -26.61
CA TYR A 213 16.40 2.54 -27.55
C TYR A 213 15.61 3.64 -26.86
N ALA A 214 16.15 4.85 -26.90
CA ALA A 214 15.50 6.03 -26.38
C ALA A 214 15.40 7.13 -27.42
N ARG A 215 14.28 7.85 -27.35
CA ARG A 215 14.05 9.08 -28.11
C ARG A 215 14.51 10.29 -27.30
N ALA A 216 15.04 11.30 -27.99
CA ALA A 216 15.38 12.57 -27.38
C ALA A 216 14.15 13.21 -26.72
N ALA A 217 14.28 13.47 -25.43
CA ALA A 217 13.27 14.12 -24.61
C ALA A 217 13.98 14.80 -23.43
N ALA A 218 13.22 15.57 -22.64
CA ALA A 218 13.71 15.96 -21.32
C ALA A 218 14.11 14.69 -20.54
N PRO A 219 15.26 14.65 -19.84
CA PRO A 219 15.69 13.47 -19.10
C PRO A 219 14.58 13.02 -18.13
N PRO A 220 14.09 11.78 -18.25
CA PRO A 220 13.03 11.31 -17.37
C PRO A 220 13.51 11.28 -15.93
N THR A 221 12.58 11.48 -15.01
CA THR A 221 12.85 11.48 -13.57
C THR A 221 12.03 10.43 -12.82
N LEU A 222 12.51 10.05 -11.65
CA LEU A 222 11.78 9.33 -10.61
C LEU A 222 12.12 9.96 -9.27
N ALA A 223 11.09 10.33 -8.51
CA ALA A 223 11.20 11.09 -7.27
C ALA A 223 12.06 12.38 -7.43
N GLY A 224 11.86 13.09 -8.55
CA GLY A 224 12.56 14.33 -8.90
C GLY A 224 14.03 14.16 -9.29
N LYS A 225 14.54 12.93 -9.38
CA LYS A 225 15.93 12.63 -9.78
C LYS A 225 15.94 11.95 -11.13
N ARG A 226 16.97 12.20 -11.95
CA ARG A 226 17.15 11.50 -13.23
C ARG A 226 17.11 9.98 -13.02
N VAL A 227 16.44 9.28 -13.94
CA VAL A 227 16.41 7.81 -13.97
C VAL A 227 17.83 7.26 -14.07
N ARG A 228 18.11 6.19 -13.34
CA ARG A 228 19.40 5.48 -13.32
C ARG A 228 19.21 3.98 -13.49
N LEU A 229 20.31 3.28 -13.73
CA LEU A 229 20.35 1.81 -13.75
C LEU A 229 19.77 1.18 -12.47
N SER A 230 19.90 1.85 -11.32
CA SER A 230 19.30 1.39 -10.06
C SER A 230 17.77 1.26 -10.15
N ASP A 231 17.10 2.12 -10.92
CA ASP A 231 15.64 2.10 -11.04
C ASP A 231 15.18 0.95 -11.95
N LEU A 232 15.94 0.63 -13.00
CA LEU A 232 15.75 -0.59 -13.79
C LEU A 232 15.98 -1.85 -12.93
N ALA A 233 17.00 -1.86 -12.07
CA ALA A 233 17.27 -2.99 -11.18
C ALA A 233 16.11 -3.24 -10.20
N VAL A 234 15.45 -2.17 -9.73
CA VAL A 234 14.23 -2.28 -8.91
C VAL A 234 13.08 -2.87 -9.72
N ALA A 235 12.83 -2.37 -10.93
CA ALA A 235 11.78 -2.92 -11.81
C ALA A 235 12.04 -4.41 -12.14
N TYR A 236 13.28 -4.78 -12.46
CA TYR A 236 13.69 -6.17 -12.67
C TYR A 236 13.39 -7.03 -11.46
N ARG A 237 13.81 -6.60 -10.26
CA ARG A 237 13.55 -7.33 -9.01
C ARG A 237 12.06 -7.52 -8.76
N ALA A 238 11.27 -6.47 -8.96
CA ALA A 238 9.83 -6.48 -8.74
C ALA A 238 9.09 -7.42 -9.71
N VAL A 239 9.58 -7.57 -10.93
CA VAL A 239 8.98 -8.46 -11.94
C VAL A 239 9.45 -9.90 -11.78
N PHE A 240 10.74 -10.15 -11.59
CA PHE A 240 11.32 -11.49 -11.65
C PHE A 240 11.32 -12.25 -10.31
N HIS A 241 11.33 -11.54 -9.18
CA HIS A 241 11.62 -12.16 -7.88
C HIS A 241 10.52 -11.94 -6.82
N ALA A 242 9.47 -11.20 -7.14
CA ALA A 242 8.40 -10.88 -6.20
C ALA A 242 7.63 -12.10 -5.66
N GLY A 243 7.62 -13.23 -6.39
CA GLY A 243 6.86 -14.43 -5.99
C GLY A 243 5.37 -14.11 -5.84
N ASN A 244 4.75 -14.51 -4.73
CA ASN A 244 3.35 -14.16 -4.45
C ASN A 244 3.20 -12.71 -3.95
N ASN A 245 4.29 -12.05 -3.50
CA ASN A 245 4.31 -10.65 -3.12
C ASN A 245 4.48 -9.75 -4.35
N LYS A 246 3.64 -9.94 -5.37
CA LYS A 246 3.72 -9.20 -6.65
C LYS A 246 3.74 -7.68 -6.44
N ALA A 247 4.22 -6.93 -7.44
CA ALA A 247 4.42 -5.49 -7.33
C ALA A 247 3.10 -4.71 -7.17
N PHE A 248 2.98 -3.96 -6.07
CA PHE A 248 1.87 -3.05 -5.81
C PHE A 248 2.29 -1.97 -4.79
N ILE A 249 1.48 -0.93 -4.66
CA ILE A 249 1.41 -0.05 -3.47
C ILE A 249 -0.04 0.04 -3.04
N SER A 250 -0.29 0.07 -1.73
CA SER A 250 -1.64 0.19 -1.17
C SER A 250 -1.63 1.07 0.07
N LEU A 251 -2.67 1.90 0.22
CA LEU A 251 -3.05 2.55 1.46
C LEU A 251 -4.18 1.76 2.08
N ASP A 252 -3.83 0.95 3.09
CA ASP A 252 -4.69 -0.02 3.74
C ASP A 252 -5.19 0.46 5.11
N PRO A 253 -6.27 -0.16 5.64
CA PRO A 253 -6.71 0.10 7.00
C PRO A 253 -5.59 -0.12 8.03
N HIS A 254 -5.60 0.70 9.07
CA HIS A 254 -4.63 0.66 10.15
C HIS A 254 -5.34 0.43 11.49
N LYS A 255 -4.60 -0.10 12.49
CA LYS A 255 -5.14 -0.33 13.85
C LYS A 255 -5.63 0.96 14.53
N ASP A 256 -4.97 2.07 14.23
CA ASP A 256 -5.42 3.43 14.54
C ASP A 256 -6.27 3.91 13.36
N VAL A 257 -7.57 4.10 13.61
CA VAL A 257 -8.58 4.51 12.62
C VAL A 257 -8.27 5.85 11.99
N THR A 258 -7.44 6.68 12.62
CA THR A 258 -7.03 7.98 12.08
C THR A 258 -5.85 7.89 11.11
N ARG A 259 -5.31 6.68 10.90
CA ARG A 259 -4.16 6.41 10.03
C ARG A 259 -4.51 5.39 8.94
N ALA A 260 -3.65 5.35 7.93
CA ALA A 260 -3.57 4.32 6.90
C ALA A 260 -2.18 3.69 6.94
N ALA A 261 -2.11 2.38 6.72
CA ALA A 261 -0.86 1.65 6.55
C ALA A 261 -0.42 1.74 5.10
N VAL A 262 0.86 2.01 4.86
CA VAL A 262 1.46 2.06 3.53
C VAL A 262 2.14 0.72 3.26
N ASN A 263 1.53 -0.09 2.40
CA ASN A 263 2.04 -1.43 2.08
C ASN A 263 2.59 -1.48 0.66
N PHE A 264 3.79 -2.03 0.53
CA PHE A 264 4.46 -2.26 -0.76
C PHE A 264 4.52 -3.75 -1.05
N GLY A 265 4.29 -4.10 -2.31
CA GLY A 265 4.64 -5.40 -2.89
C GLY A 265 5.77 -5.26 -3.89
N GLY A 266 6.36 -6.37 -4.30
CA GLY A 266 7.43 -6.42 -5.31
C GLY A 266 8.75 -5.79 -4.87
N PHE A 267 8.95 -5.65 -3.55
CA PHE A 267 10.14 -5.02 -2.98
C PHE A 267 10.33 -3.58 -3.47
N LEU A 268 9.24 -2.82 -3.55
CA LEU A 268 9.26 -1.42 -4.01
C LEU A 268 9.56 -0.44 -2.88
N GLU A 269 9.39 -0.84 -1.63
CA GLU A 269 9.69 -0.02 -0.45
C GLU A 269 11.14 0.49 -0.48
N ASP A 270 11.33 1.73 -0.01
CA ASP A 270 12.65 2.39 0.03
C ASP A 270 13.36 2.51 -1.32
N THR A 271 12.59 2.69 -2.40
CA THR A 271 13.12 2.91 -3.75
C THR A 271 12.46 4.12 -4.42
N ALA A 272 13.12 4.70 -5.43
CA ALA A 272 12.56 5.81 -6.20
C ALA A 272 11.26 5.40 -6.92
N VAL A 273 11.23 4.19 -7.47
CA VAL A 273 10.01 3.60 -8.06
C VAL A 273 8.89 3.53 -7.02
N GLY A 274 9.17 2.99 -5.83
CA GLY A 274 8.23 2.95 -4.71
C GLY A 274 7.71 4.32 -4.28
N LYS A 275 8.60 5.31 -4.21
CA LYS A 275 8.22 6.69 -3.87
C LYS A 275 7.28 7.28 -4.93
N VAL A 276 7.57 7.10 -6.21
CA VAL A 276 6.73 7.61 -7.30
C VAL A 276 5.35 6.97 -7.28
N VAL A 277 5.25 5.64 -7.17
CA VAL A 277 3.94 4.98 -7.16
C VAL A 277 3.12 5.38 -5.92
N LEU A 278 3.77 5.60 -4.77
CA LEU A 278 3.10 6.14 -3.58
C LEU A 278 2.61 7.57 -3.79
N GLU A 279 3.43 8.47 -4.34
CA GLU A 279 3.01 9.86 -4.59
C GLU A 279 1.93 9.95 -5.66
N ALA A 280 1.97 9.12 -6.70
CA ALA A 280 0.92 9.05 -7.71
C ALA A 280 -0.41 8.53 -7.12
N ASP A 281 -0.37 7.49 -6.29
CA ASP A 281 -1.54 6.99 -5.57
C ASP A 281 -2.15 8.06 -4.65
N LYS A 282 -1.31 8.83 -3.94
CA LYS A 282 -1.74 9.98 -3.14
C LYS A 282 -2.35 11.08 -4.01
N ARG A 283 -1.73 11.44 -5.13
CA ARG A 283 -2.22 12.49 -6.04
C ARG A 283 -3.58 12.14 -6.64
N PHE A 284 -3.84 10.86 -6.89
CA PHE A 284 -5.16 10.44 -7.36
C PHE A 284 -6.28 10.84 -6.37
N LYS A 285 -5.99 10.79 -5.07
CA LYS A 285 -6.90 11.22 -3.99
C LYS A 285 -7.04 12.74 -3.94
N THR A 286 -6.05 13.49 -4.42
CA THR A 286 -6.19 14.93 -4.64
C THR A 286 -7.15 15.23 -5.76
N ILE A 287 -7.09 14.52 -6.88
CA ILE A 287 -7.93 14.84 -8.05
C ILE A 287 -9.42 14.65 -7.73
N THR A 288 -9.73 13.77 -6.77
CA THR A 288 -11.10 13.54 -6.32
C THR A 288 -11.56 14.57 -5.28
N SER A 289 -10.66 15.10 -4.44
CA SER A 289 -11.00 16.01 -3.33
C SER A 289 -10.65 17.49 -3.57
N GLY A 290 -9.73 17.79 -4.47
CA GLY A 290 -9.12 19.11 -4.68
C GLY A 290 -7.95 19.45 -3.75
N LEU A 291 -7.63 18.60 -2.77
CA LEU A 291 -6.62 18.88 -1.74
C LEU A 291 -5.30 18.14 -1.97
N ASP A 292 -4.18 18.85 -1.80
CA ASP A 292 -2.87 18.22 -1.77
C ASP A 292 -2.70 17.40 -0.47
N PRO A 293 -2.49 16.08 -0.53
CA PRO A 293 -2.34 15.23 0.64
C PRO A 293 -1.08 15.54 1.44
N ASN A 294 -0.05 16.16 0.84
CA ASN A 294 1.23 16.46 1.47
C ASN A 294 1.26 17.85 2.12
N THR A 295 0.74 18.87 1.44
CA THR A 295 0.77 20.26 1.93
C THR A 295 -0.55 20.71 2.53
N TYR A 296 -1.63 19.96 2.31
CA TYR A 296 -2.99 20.24 2.77
C TYR A 296 -3.66 21.46 2.13
N ASN A 297 -3.02 22.03 1.11
CA ASN A 297 -3.55 23.17 0.38
C ASN A 297 -4.65 22.74 -0.58
N ASP A 298 -5.62 23.63 -0.80
CA ASP A 298 -6.55 23.55 -1.93
C ASP A 298 -5.80 23.89 -3.20
N ILE A 299 -5.67 22.92 -4.09
CA ILE A 299 -4.94 23.09 -5.35
C ILE A 299 -5.85 23.09 -6.56
N ARG A 300 -7.18 23.16 -6.38
CA ARG A 300 -8.13 23.15 -7.51
C ARG A 300 -7.82 24.25 -8.53
N SER A 301 -7.49 25.45 -8.06
CA SER A 301 -7.12 26.58 -8.92
C SER A 301 -5.86 26.32 -9.72
N ASP A 302 -4.85 25.70 -9.11
CA ASP A 302 -3.59 25.34 -9.81
C ASP A 302 -3.83 24.21 -10.82
N THR A 303 -4.58 23.17 -10.45
CA THR A 303 -4.99 22.11 -11.37
C THR A 303 -5.71 22.67 -12.59
N ARG A 304 -6.60 23.66 -12.39
CA ARG A 304 -7.38 24.30 -13.47
C ARG A 304 -6.55 25.12 -14.45
N LYS A 305 -5.33 25.53 -14.09
CA LYS A 305 -4.41 26.17 -15.05
C LYS A 305 -3.97 25.21 -16.15
N HIS A 306 -3.89 23.91 -15.83
CA HIS A 306 -3.51 22.85 -16.78
C HIS A 306 -4.72 22.09 -17.33
N VAL A 307 -5.78 21.95 -16.52
CA VAL A 307 -7.02 21.25 -16.86
C VAL A 307 -8.22 22.18 -16.58
N PRO A 308 -8.57 23.10 -17.49
CA PRO A 308 -9.56 24.16 -17.23
C PRO A 308 -10.95 23.68 -16.75
N ASP A 309 -11.39 22.52 -17.25
CA ASP A 309 -12.67 21.91 -16.86
C ASP A 309 -12.55 20.93 -15.69
N PHE A 310 -11.44 20.96 -14.95
CA PHE A 310 -11.26 20.12 -13.78
C PHE A 310 -12.37 20.39 -12.73
N LEU A 311 -12.95 19.28 -12.27
CA LEU A 311 -13.95 19.23 -11.21
C LEU A 311 -13.67 18.06 -10.27
N THR A 312 -13.69 18.35 -8.97
CA THR A 312 -13.61 17.33 -7.92
C THR A 312 -14.86 16.46 -7.89
N VAL A 313 -14.82 15.33 -7.19
CA VAL A 313 -15.99 14.48 -6.98
C VAL A 313 -17.10 15.28 -6.29
N SER A 314 -16.75 16.05 -5.25
CA SER A 314 -17.70 16.89 -4.52
C SER A 314 -18.36 17.95 -5.42
N GLU A 315 -17.60 18.59 -6.32
CA GLU A 315 -18.16 19.57 -7.27
C GLU A 315 -19.09 18.90 -8.29
N ARG A 316 -18.74 17.70 -8.76
CA ARG A 316 -19.56 16.92 -9.69
C ARG A 316 -20.85 16.42 -9.04
N ASP A 317 -20.80 16.02 -7.78
CA ASP A 317 -21.98 15.58 -7.02
C ASP A 317 -22.94 16.75 -6.77
N LEU A 318 -22.43 17.92 -6.37
CA LEU A 318 -23.25 19.12 -6.20
C LEU A 318 -23.87 19.63 -7.50
N PHE A 319 -23.21 19.42 -8.64
CA PHE A 319 -23.77 19.74 -9.95
C PHE A 319 -24.87 18.76 -10.39
N SER A 320 -24.96 17.59 -9.76
CA SER A 320 -25.87 16.51 -10.16
C SER A 320 -27.24 16.66 -9.47
N PRO A 321 -28.37 16.55 -10.20
CA PRO A 321 -29.71 16.72 -9.62
C PRO A 321 -30.09 15.66 -8.56
N ASN A 322 -29.33 14.57 -8.46
CA ASN A 322 -29.49 13.48 -7.50
C ASN A 322 -28.27 13.33 -6.56
N GLY A 323 -27.50 14.41 -6.33
CA GLY A 323 -26.35 14.38 -5.43
C GLY A 323 -26.72 13.84 -4.04
N LYS A 324 -25.98 12.83 -3.55
CA LYS A 324 -26.12 12.32 -2.19
C LYS A 324 -24.95 12.79 -1.34
N SER A 325 -25.23 13.36 -0.17
CA SER A 325 -24.25 13.77 0.83
C SER A 325 -24.03 12.64 1.85
N ASP A 326 -23.52 11.50 1.40
CA ASP A 326 -23.18 10.38 2.29
C ASP A 326 -21.66 10.23 2.38
N TRP A 327 -21.17 9.58 3.45
CA TRP A 327 -19.78 9.15 3.54
C TRP A 327 -19.49 8.13 2.44
N ILE A 328 -18.53 8.43 1.57
CA ILE A 328 -18.22 7.58 0.42
C ILE A 328 -16.87 6.91 0.64
N LYS A 329 -16.90 5.61 0.98
CA LYS A 329 -15.69 4.77 1.01
C LYS A 329 -15.41 4.23 -0.38
N THR A 330 -14.37 4.75 -1.02
CA THR A 330 -13.95 4.29 -2.35
C THR A 330 -12.46 3.97 -2.34
N ARG A 331 -12.12 2.82 -2.93
CA ARG A 331 -10.75 2.42 -3.22
C ARG A 331 -10.39 2.82 -4.63
N PHE A 332 -9.47 3.75 -4.77
CA PHE A 332 -8.96 4.22 -6.06
C PHE A 332 -7.74 3.40 -6.49
N TRP A 333 -7.67 3.01 -7.75
CA TRP A 333 -6.62 2.15 -8.27
C TRP A 333 -6.04 2.67 -9.58
N PHE A 334 -4.72 2.53 -9.74
CA PHE A 334 -4.11 2.51 -11.07
C PHE A 334 -3.81 1.06 -11.48
N TYR A 335 -4.17 0.70 -12.71
CA TYR A 335 -3.98 -0.63 -13.28
C TYR A 335 -3.01 -0.60 -14.46
N PRO A 336 -2.15 -1.64 -14.62
CA PRO A 336 -1.16 -1.70 -15.68
C PRO A 336 -1.69 -2.37 -16.96
N ASP A 337 -2.97 -2.75 -16.99
CA ASP A 337 -3.61 -3.49 -18.09
C ASP A 337 -3.81 -2.68 -19.37
N SER A 338 -3.58 -1.37 -19.31
CA SER A 338 -3.43 -0.48 -20.47
C SER A 338 -2.01 -0.39 -21.00
N ILE A 339 -1.02 -0.84 -20.23
CA ILE A 339 0.38 -0.75 -20.65
C ILE A 339 0.61 -1.79 -21.75
N GLU A 340 0.93 -1.32 -22.94
CA GLU A 340 1.04 -2.12 -24.15
C GLU A 340 2.47 -2.16 -24.68
N VAL A 341 2.93 -3.38 -24.95
CA VAL A 341 4.19 -3.68 -25.64
C VAL A 341 3.91 -4.58 -26.84
N GLN A 342 4.43 -4.19 -27.99
CA GLN A 342 4.43 -5.04 -29.19
C GLN A 342 5.79 -5.70 -29.36
N THR A 343 5.80 -6.98 -29.69
CA THR A 343 6.99 -7.77 -29.97
C THR A 343 6.85 -8.49 -31.29
N ASP A 344 7.96 -8.70 -32.00
CA ASP A 344 7.96 -9.37 -33.29
C ASP A 344 7.79 -10.89 -33.12
N ALA A 345 7.54 -11.61 -34.21
CA ALA A 345 7.37 -13.07 -34.19
C ALA A 345 8.59 -13.81 -33.63
N THR A 346 9.81 -13.25 -33.81
CA THR A 346 11.04 -13.84 -33.27
C THR A 346 11.32 -13.41 -31.82
N LYS A 347 10.49 -12.53 -31.26
CA LYS A 347 10.56 -12.01 -29.88
C LYS A 347 11.90 -11.34 -29.55
N HIS A 348 12.57 -10.80 -30.57
CA HIS A 348 13.84 -10.11 -30.41
C HIS A 348 13.67 -8.61 -30.16
N PHE A 349 12.57 -8.02 -30.57
CA PHE A 349 12.26 -6.61 -30.42
C PHE A 349 11.06 -6.41 -29.50
N ALA A 350 11.10 -5.35 -28.71
CA ALA A 350 9.96 -4.82 -27.98
C ALA A 350 9.82 -3.33 -28.23
N ARG A 351 8.63 -2.93 -28.64
CA ARG A 351 8.22 -1.54 -28.79
C ARG A 351 7.16 -1.24 -27.74
N ILE A 352 7.39 -0.21 -26.92
CA ILE A 352 6.39 0.28 -25.97
C ILE A 352 5.40 1.15 -26.76
N ILE A 353 4.12 0.78 -26.74
CA ILE A 353 3.05 1.47 -27.48
C ILE A 353 2.30 2.42 -26.56
N ASN A 354 1.93 1.92 -25.38
CA ASN A 354 1.26 2.71 -24.35
C ASN A 354 1.94 2.47 -23.01
N PRO A 355 2.54 3.49 -22.37
CA PRO A 355 3.14 3.37 -21.05
C PRO A 355 2.22 3.78 -19.89
N HIS A 356 0.96 4.17 -20.15
CA HIS A 356 0.06 4.74 -19.13
C HIS A 356 -0.61 3.65 -18.31
N PHE A 357 -0.66 3.88 -16.99
CA PHE A 357 -1.58 3.16 -16.11
C PHE A 357 -2.96 3.79 -16.24
N LEU A 358 -4.02 2.97 -16.25
CA LEU A 358 -5.39 3.47 -16.21
C LEU A 358 -5.88 3.58 -14.77
N ALA A 359 -6.48 4.72 -14.46
CA ALA A 359 -7.19 4.94 -13.23
C ALA A 359 -8.53 4.20 -13.25
N ASP A 360 -8.93 3.61 -12.14
CA ASP A 360 -10.27 3.08 -11.88
C ASP A 360 -10.55 3.13 -10.37
N ALA A 361 -11.74 2.71 -9.94
CA ALA A 361 -12.10 2.64 -8.54
C ALA A 361 -13.06 1.48 -8.26
N GLU A 362 -13.16 1.11 -6.99
CA GLU A 362 -14.05 0.08 -6.47
C GLU A 362 -14.61 0.52 -5.11
N ARG A 363 -15.82 0.08 -4.74
CA ARG A 363 -16.35 0.24 -3.37
C ARG A 363 -15.47 -0.50 -2.36
N SER A 364 -15.51 -0.13 -1.09
CA SER A 364 -14.76 -0.86 -0.05
C SER A 364 -15.39 -2.23 0.21
N ARG A 365 -14.59 -3.24 0.55
CA ARG A 365 -15.08 -4.57 0.96
C ARG A 365 -16.02 -4.49 2.17
N ASP A 366 -15.79 -3.52 3.05
CA ASP A 366 -16.58 -3.30 4.26
C ASP A 366 -18.02 -2.87 3.98
N ASP A 367 -18.31 -2.40 2.76
CA ASP A 367 -19.67 -2.02 2.34
C ASP A 367 -20.56 -3.24 2.04
N PHE A 368 -20.03 -4.46 2.12
CA PHE A 368 -20.71 -5.68 1.68
C PHE A 368 -20.74 -6.75 2.78
N PRO A 369 -21.86 -7.49 2.93
CA PRO A 369 -21.96 -8.55 3.92
C PRO A 369 -21.14 -9.79 3.55
N SER A 370 -20.80 -9.98 2.26
CA SER A 370 -20.04 -11.15 1.79
C SER A 370 -19.06 -10.79 0.67
N SER A 371 -18.02 -11.62 0.49
CA SER A 371 -17.02 -11.41 -0.57
C SER A 371 -17.60 -11.69 -1.96
N ALA A 372 -18.55 -12.62 -2.06
CA ALA A 372 -19.25 -12.90 -3.32
C ALA A 372 -20.09 -11.70 -3.80
N GLU A 373 -20.77 -11.03 -2.86
CA GLU A 373 -21.53 -9.81 -3.18
C GLU A 373 -20.62 -8.64 -3.52
N PHE A 374 -19.52 -8.48 -2.78
CA PHE A 374 -18.47 -7.50 -3.08
C PHE A 374 -17.99 -7.64 -4.53
N GLU A 375 -17.50 -8.81 -4.94
CA GLU A 375 -16.98 -8.99 -6.31
C GLU A 375 -18.04 -8.69 -7.39
N LYS A 376 -19.30 -9.06 -7.14
CA LYS A 376 -20.40 -8.80 -8.07
C LYS A 376 -20.76 -7.32 -8.20
N LYS A 377 -20.67 -6.54 -7.12
CA LYS A 377 -21.26 -5.19 -7.05
C LYS A 377 -20.25 -4.06 -6.88
N LYS A 378 -18.98 -4.34 -6.60
CA LYS A 378 -17.95 -3.33 -6.23
C LYS A 378 -17.77 -2.20 -7.24
N LYS A 379 -17.95 -2.48 -8.55
CA LYS A 379 -17.89 -1.46 -9.62
C LYS A 379 -19.24 -0.82 -9.91
N ALA A 380 -20.32 -1.62 -9.91
CA ALA A 380 -21.66 -1.16 -10.28
C ALA A 380 -22.27 -0.15 -9.29
N LEU A 381 -21.81 -0.15 -8.03
CA LEU A 381 -22.30 0.75 -6.98
C LEU A 381 -21.45 2.01 -6.80
N LEU A 382 -20.54 2.32 -7.72
CA LEU A 382 -19.78 3.57 -7.68
C LEU A 382 -20.65 4.75 -8.04
N LEU A 383 -20.40 5.89 -7.39
CA LEU A 383 -21.13 7.11 -7.71
C LEU A 383 -20.83 7.60 -9.12
N PRO A 384 -21.81 8.15 -9.85
CA PRO A 384 -21.60 8.72 -11.18
C PRO A 384 -20.51 9.81 -11.21
N ALA A 385 -20.39 10.62 -10.15
CA ALA A 385 -19.35 11.65 -10.05
C ALA A 385 -17.94 11.07 -10.00
N ILE A 386 -17.75 9.97 -9.26
CA ILE A 386 -16.48 9.24 -9.20
C ILE A 386 -16.13 8.70 -10.58
N ARG A 387 -17.09 8.07 -11.28
CA ARG A 387 -16.87 7.55 -12.63
C ARG A 387 -16.46 8.65 -13.60
N LYS A 388 -17.20 9.77 -13.61
CA LYS A 388 -16.85 10.93 -14.43
C LYS A 388 -15.47 11.49 -14.12
N ASN A 389 -15.04 11.51 -12.85
CA ASN A 389 -13.70 12.00 -12.49
C ASN A 389 -12.59 11.04 -12.96
N ILE A 390 -12.82 9.72 -12.91
CA ILE A 390 -11.91 8.70 -13.44
C ILE A 390 -11.78 8.80 -14.97
N ASP A 391 -12.92 8.87 -15.67
CA ASP A 391 -12.94 8.97 -17.13
C ASP A 391 -12.24 10.25 -17.61
N ASP A 392 -12.42 11.34 -16.87
CA ASP A 392 -11.76 12.63 -17.08
C ASP A 392 -10.24 12.56 -16.89
N LEU A 393 -9.78 11.91 -15.82
CA LEU A 393 -8.35 11.67 -15.58
C LEU A 393 -7.75 10.83 -16.70
N ASN A 394 -8.39 9.72 -17.08
CA ASN A 394 -7.87 8.82 -18.10
C ASN A 394 -7.84 9.47 -19.50
N SER A 395 -8.89 10.21 -19.88
CA SER A 395 -8.96 10.86 -21.19
C SER A 395 -8.04 12.08 -21.33
N ARG A 396 -7.60 12.67 -20.21
CA ARG A 396 -6.75 13.88 -20.18
C ARG A 396 -5.47 13.68 -19.39
N PHE A 397 -4.98 12.43 -19.30
CA PHE A 397 -3.86 12.07 -18.44
C PHE A 397 -2.63 12.97 -18.64
N ASP A 398 -2.29 13.29 -19.88
CA ASP A 398 -1.12 14.13 -20.20
C ASP A 398 -1.23 15.55 -19.61
N TYR A 399 -2.43 16.16 -19.62
CA TYR A 399 -2.65 17.46 -18.97
C TYR A 399 -2.46 17.38 -17.45
N TYR A 400 -2.89 16.28 -16.83
CA TYR A 400 -2.63 16.04 -15.41
C TYR A 400 -1.16 15.75 -15.12
N ALA A 401 -0.45 15.05 -16.02
CA ALA A 401 1.00 14.84 -15.93
C ALA A 401 1.79 16.13 -16.08
N ASP A 402 1.24 17.14 -16.75
CA ASP A 402 1.79 18.48 -16.81
C ASP A 402 1.62 19.27 -15.51
N ALA A 403 0.49 19.11 -14.85
CA ALA A 403 0.26 19.69 -13.52
C ALA A 403 1.04 18.97 -12.41
N PHE A 404 1.21 17.66 -12.51
CA PHE A 404 1.69 16.80 -11.42
C PHE A 404 2.89 15.95 -11.86
N PRO A 405 4.10 16.26 -11.40
CA PRO A 405 5.31 15.52 -11.76
C PRO A 405 5.20 14.02 -11.53
N GLU A 406 4.60 13.59 -10.43
CA GLU A 406 4.40 12.18 -10.07
C GLU A 406 3.63 11.36 -11.12
N TYR A 407 2.75 11.97 -11.90
CA TYR A 407 2.07 11.28 -13.01
C TYR A 407 2.95 11.16 -14.24
N ARG A 408 3.74 12.19 -14.55
CA ARG A 408 4.79 12.10 -15.57
C ARG A 408 5.84 11.04 -15.20
N GLU A 409 6.21 10.96 -13.93
CA GLU A 409 7.12 9.95 -13.41
C GLU A 409 6.47 8.56 -13.38
N LEU A 410 5.14 8.46 -13.17
CA LEU A 410 4.40 7.20 -13.27
C LEU A 410 4.48 6.60 -14.68
N VAL A 411 4.48 7.43 -15.74
CA VAL A 411 4.75 6.98 -17.12
C VAL A 411 6.14 6.37 -17.24
N THR A 412 7.13 6.95 -16.57
CA THR A 412 8.51 6.43 -16.53
C THR A 412 8.58 5.08 -15.83
N VAL A 413 7.86 4.90 -14.71
CA VAL A 413 7.69 3.60 -14.06
C VAL A 413 7.06 2.59 -15.02
N GLY A 414 6.00 2.99 -15.74
CA GLY A 414 5.32 2.15 -16.72
C GLY A 414 6.27 1.63 -17.80
N ARG A 415 7.17 2.48 -18.31
CA ARG A 415 8.18 2.10 -19.32
C ARG A 415 9.22 1.11 -18.79
N LEU A 416 9.73 1.33 -17.57
CA LEU A 416 10.70 0.41 -16.94
C LEU A 416 10.06 -0.97 -16.69
N MET A 417 8.85 -0.97 -16.11
CA MET A 417 8.11 -2.20 -15.82
C MET A 417 7.72 -2.92 -17.11
N ALA A 418 7.30 -2.21 -18.16
CA ALA A 418 6.93 -2.79 -19.45
C ALA A 418 8.07 -3.62 -20.08
N VAL A 419 9.29 -3.08 -20.08
CA VAL A 419 10.47 -3.79 -20.62
C VAL A 419 10.84 -4.98 -19.75
N CYS A 420 10.80 -4.83 -18.42
CA CYS A 420 11.04 -5.96 -17.51
C CYS A 420 9.99 -7.06 -17.65
N SER A 421 8.71 -6.72 -17.79
CA SER A 421 7.60 -7.65 -18.03
C SER A 421 7.76 -8.36 -19.37
N TRP A 422 8.19 -7.66 -20.43
CA TRP A 422 8.54 -8.29 -21.70
C TRP A 422 9.68 -9.30 -21.53
N LEU A 423 10.81 -8.89 -20.94
CA LEU A 423 11.96 -9.76 -20.66
C LEU A 423 11.58 -10.98 -19.82
N HIS A 424 10.68 -10.82 -18.86
CA HIS A 424 10.17 -11.91 -18.03
C HIS A 424 9.37 -12.91 -18.86
N ARG A 425 8.48 -12.42 -19.72
CA ARG A 425 7.64 -13.25 -20.59
C ARG A 425 8.44 -13.99 -21.66
N ILE A 426 9.44 -13.35 -22.27
CA ILE A 426 10.27 -13.97 -23.30
C ILE A 426 11.34 -14.90 -22.70
N ASN A 427 11.75 -14.65 -21.45
CA ASN A 427 12.68 -15.46 -20.66
C ASN A 427 13.95 -15.90 -21.44
N PRO A 428 14.83 -14.96 -21.85
CA PRO A 428 16.01 -15.28 -22.64
C PRO A 428 17.01 -16.08 -21.80
N ARG A 429 16.99 -17.42 -21.95
CA ARG A 429 17.81 -18.34 -21.14
C ARG A 429 19.31 -18.11 -21.28
N TRP A 430 19.75 -17.56 -22.40
CA TRP A 430 21.14 -17.26 -22.72
C TRP A 430 21.64 -15.93 -22.14
N LEU A 431 20.77 -15.06 -21.61
CA LEU A 431 21.17 -13.73 -21.09
C LEU A 431 21.20 -13.70 -19.56
N ASP A 432 22.27 -13.15 -18.97
CA ASP A 432 22.42 -12.99 -17.52
C ASP A 432 21.72 -11.74 -16.97
N LEU A 433 20.38 -11.71 -17.06
CA LEU A 433 19.58 -10.61 -16.49
C LEU A 433 19.76 -10.47 -14.96
N GLY A 434 20.13 -11.55 -14.27
CA GLY A 434 20.40 -11.56 -12.84
C GLY A 434 21.52 -10.60 -12.44
N ALA A 435 22.38 -10.17 -13.38
CA ALA A 435 23.41 -9.16 -13.12
C ALA A 435 22.84 -7.84 -12.56
N LEU A 436 21.59 -7.48 -12.88
CA LEU A 436 20.91 -6.29 -12.35
C LEU A 436 20.78 -6.32 -10.81
N LEU A 437 20.77 -7.49 -10.19
CA LEU A 437 20.69 -7.61 -8.74
C LEU A 437 21.97 -7.15 -8.02
N SER A 438 23.09 -7.03 -8.74
CA SER A 438 24.35 -6.50 -8.20
C SER A 438 24.38 -4.97 -8.11
N VAL A 439 23.46 -4.28 -8.80
CA VAL A 439 23.42 -2.82 -8.86
C VAL A 439 23.11 -2.24 -7.48
N GLU A 440 23.93 -1.29 -7.05
CA GLU A 440 23.72 -0.57 -5.80
C GLU A 440 22.55 0.41 -5.94
N LEU A 441 21.58 0.29 -5.03
CA LEU A 441 20.46 1.20 -4.87
C LEU A 441 20.87 2.35 -3.95
N PRO A 442 20.47 3.59 -4.26
CA PRO A 442 20.71 4.75 -3.40
C PRO A 442 19.99 4.63 -2.05
N ALA A 443 20.43 5.39 -1.06
CA ALA A 443 19.65 5.61 0.16
C ALA A 443 18.30 6.27 -0.17
N MET A 444 17.22 5.72 0.37
CA MET A 444 15.87 6.27 0.26
C MET A 444 14.97 5.67 1.35
N THR A 445 14.02 6.44 1.84
CA THR A 445 12.98 5.94 2.75
C THR A 445 11.62 6.27 2.20
N THR A 446 10.73 5.29 2.16
CA THR A 446 9.30 5.52 1.88
C THR A 446 8.50 5.57 3.18
N GLU A 447 7.34 6.21 3.16
CA GLU A 447 6.44 6.21 4.33
C GLU A 447 5.94 4.79 4.64
N ARG A 448 5.61 4.53 5.90
CA ARG A 448 5.03 3.25 6.37
C ARG A 448 3.61 3.40 6.90
N GLU A 449 3.28 4.60 7.35
CA GLU A 449 1.97 4.97 7.83
C GLU A 449 1.74 6.44 7.50
N ARG A 450 0.46 6.82 7.39
CA ARG A 450 0.06 8.21 7.15
C ARG A 450 -1.25 8.51 7.85
N THR A 451 -1.45 9.75 8.29
CA THR A 451 -2.77 10.23 8.70
C THR A 451 -3.76 10.10 7.53
N GLN A 452 -4.96 9.58 7.79
CA GLN A 452 -6.01 9.49 6.79
C GLN A 452 -6.36 10.88 6.25
N LEU A 453 -6.65 10.97 4.95
CA LEU A 453 -7.16 12.19 4.34
C LEU A 453 -8.64 12.31 4.68
N ILE A 454 -8.98 13.32 5.49
CA ILE A 454 -10.35 13.64 5.88
C ILE A 454 -10.63 15.05 5.39
N ALA A 455 -11.57 15.16 4.48
CA ALA A 455 -11.99 16.43 3.91
C ALA A 455 -13.49 16.65 4.13
N ALA A 456 -13.90 17.90 4.23
CA ALA A 456 -15.30 18.30 4.24
C ALA A 456 -15.50 19.37 3.17
N ALA A 457 -16.41 19.14 2.24
CA ALA A 457 -16.83 20.15 1.27
C ALA A 457 -18.12 20.81 1.74
N SER A 458 -18.15 22.14 1.82
CA SER A 458 -19.34 22.92 2.19
C SER A 458 -19.55 24.07 1.20
N PRO A 459 -20.71 24.15 0.57
CA PRO A 459 -20.99 25.23 -0.35
C PRO A 459 -21.31 26.52 0.44
N ARG A 460 -20.88 27.68 -0.07
CA ARG A 460 -21.05 29.01 0.56
C ARG A 460 -22.49 29.48 0.43
N PRO A 461 -23.11 30.03 1.50
CA PRO A 461 -24.49 30.53 1.47
C PRO A 461 -24.76 31.43 0.26
N GLY A 462 -25.77 31.09 -0.55
CA GLY A 462 -26.13 31.83 -1.76
C GLY A 462 -27.04 31.02 -2.69
N ASN A 463 -27.74 31.70 -3.59
CA ASN A 463 -28.58 31.06 -4.59
C ASN A 463 -27.65 30.40 -5.63
N TYR A 464 -27.33 29.12 -5.45
CA TYR A 464 -26.51 28.39 -6.40
C TYR A 464 -27.27 28.28 -7.71
N GLY A 465 -26.88 29.09 -8.70
CA GLY A 465 -27.28 28.78 -10.06
C GLY A 465 -26.82 27.36 -10.37
N LYS A 466 -27.60 26.63 -11.17
CA LYS A 466 -27.20 25.31 -11.69
C LYS A 466 -26.04 25.42 -12.71
N ARG A 467 -25.26 26.49 -12.68
CA ARG A 467 -24.14 26.75 -13.58
C ARG A 467 -22.86 26.26 -12.91
N MET A 468 -22.00 25.66 -13.72
CA MET A 468 -20.74 25.09 -13.24
C MET A 468 -19.81 26.14 -12.62
N GLY A 469 -19.80 27.37 -13.14
CA GLY A 469 -19.00 28.48 -12.61
C GLY A 469 -19.34 28.78 -11.16
N ASP A 470 -20.64 28.85 -10.84
CA ASP A 470 -21.13 29.17 -9.50
C ASP A 470 -20.66 28.12 -8.46
N ILE A 471 -20.62 26.83 -8.83
CA ILE A 471 -20.12 25.76 -7.95
C ILE A 471 -18.60 25.87 -7.75
N LYS A 472 -17.84 26.13 -8.83
CA LYS A 472 -16.38 26.27 -8.76
C LYS A 472 -15.95 27.42 -7.83
N GLU A 473 -16.71 28.52 -7.82
CA GLU A 473 -16.41 29.72 -7.05
C GLU A 473 -16.94 29.69 -5.60
N ASN A 474 -18.05 28.97 -5.37
CA ASN A 474 -18.74 29.00 -4.08
C ASN A 474 -18.55 27.73 -3.23
N LEU A 475 -17.84 26.70 -3.71
CA LEU A 475 -17.54 25.53 -2.87
C LEU A 475 -16.26 25.74 -2.04
N SER A 476 -16.41 25.70 -0.72
CA SER A 476 -15.27 25.66 0.21
C SER A 476 -14.94 24.22 0.59
N ILE A 477 -13.66 23.85 0.57
CA ILE A 477 -13.19 22.53 0.96
C ILE A 477 -12.26 22.69 2.15
N TYR A 478 -12.55 21.97 3.23
CA TYR A 478 -11.80 22.01 4.47
C TYR A 478 -11.06 20.70 4.66
N PHE A 479 -9.76 20.79 4.91
CA PHE A 479 -8.97 19.65 5.32
C PHE A 479 -8.98 19.51 6.85
N LEU A 480 -9.47 18.37 7.32
CA LEU A 480 -9.76 18.12 8.73
C LEU A 480 -8.68 17.27 9.41
N SER A 481 -7.86 16.53 8.65
CA SER A 481 -6.81 15.70 9.24
C SER A 481 -5.79 16.45 10.12
N PRO A 482 -5.40 17.72 9.88
CA PRO A 482 -4.46 18.42 10.77
C PRO A 482 -5.08 18.67 12.14
N ASP A 483 -6.41 18.75 12.23
CA ASP A 483 -7.10 18.91 13.51
C ASP A 483 -6.97 17.65 14.38
N LEU A 484 -6.67 16.49 13.79
CA LEU A 484 -6.41 15.25 14.53
C LEU A 484 -5.13 15.31 15.37
N ASP A 485 -4.19 16.19 15.00
CA ASP A 485 -2.89 16.38 15.68
C ASP A 485 -2.92 17.53 16.68
N LYS A 486 -3.94 18.38 16.67
CA LYS A 486 -4.16 19.40 17.70
C LYS A 486 -4.44 18.77 19.05
N SER A 487 -4.05 19.46 20.12
CA SER A 487 -4.46 19.03 21.45
C SER A 487 -5.98 19.13 21.60
N THR A 488 -6.56 18.25 22.42
CA THR A 488 -8.01 18.24 22.67
C THR A 488 -8.49 19.60 23.18
N ALA A 489 -7.73 20.24 24.08
CA ALA A 489 -8.07 21.56 24.62
C ALA A 489 -7.93 22.69 23.58
N GLU A 490 -7.00 22.58 22.64
CA GLU A 490 -6.86 23.56 21.55
C GLU A 490 -8.03 23.49 20.58
N TYR A 491 -8.47 22.28 20.21
CA TYR A 491 -9.56 22.11 19.25
C TYR A 491 -10.95 22.35 19.86
N PHE A 492 -11.12 21.95 21.12
CA PHE A 492 -12.34 22.16 21.92
C PHE A 492 -12.06 23.15 23.07
N PRO A 493 -12.00 24.47 22.79
CA PRO A 493 -11.64 25.47 23.80
C PRO A 493 -12.70 25.62 24.90
N ALA A 494 -13.93 25.19 24.66
CA ALA A 494 -15.04 25.24 25.61
C ALA A 494 -15.63 23.85 25.87
N ASN A 495 -16.14 23.64 27.10
CA ASN A 495 -16.84 22.41 27.47
C ASN A 495 -18.02 22.12 26.54
N ASN A 496 -18.73 23.17 26.09
CA ASN A 496 -19.88 23.03 25.20
C ASN A 496 -19.50 22.38 23.87
N ASP A 497 -18.38 22.78 23.26
CA ASP A 497 -17.92 22.23 21.98
C ASP A 497 -17.64 20.72 22.09
N LEU A 498 -16.94 20.31 23.16
CA LEU A 498 -16.64 18.90 23.38
C LEU A 498 -17.91 18.12 23.76
N ALA A 499 -18.79 18.70 24.57
CA ALA A 499 -20.06 18.09 24.95
C ALA A 499 -20.95 17.86 23.72
N GLU A 500 -21.03 18.81 22.80
CA GLU A 500 -21.76 18.67 21.54
C GLU A 500 -21.18 17.55 20.67
N PHE A 501 -19.85 17.49 20.53
CA PHE A 501 -19.20 16.39 19.82
C PHE A 501 -19.49 15.02 20.48
N LEU A 502 -19.43 14.94 21.81
CA LEU A 502 -19.70 13.69 22.54
C LEU A 502 -21.16 13.25 22.41
N ASP A 503 -22.11 14.18 22.47
CA ASP A 503 -23.53 13.90 22.24
C ASP A 503 -23.77 13.41 20.80
N PHE A 504 -23.13 14.07 19.82
CA PHE A 504 -23.19 13.67 18.43
C PHE A 504 -22.62 12.26 18.21
N LYS A 505 -21.46 11.96 18.79
CA LYS A 505 -20.81 10.64 18.76
C LYS A 505 -21.69 9.54 19.37
N ALA A 506 -22.48 9.87 20.40
CA ALA A 506 -23.32 8.92 21.13
C ALA A 506 -24.71 8.67 20.51
N GLU A 507 -25.04 9.32 19.37
CA GLU A 507 -26.34 9.21 18.69
C GLU A 507 -27.54 9.56 19.59
N ARG A 508 -27.44 10.69 20.33
CA ARG A 508 -28.51 11.33 21.14
C ARG A 508 -29.30 10.39 22.06
N ASN A 509 -28.83 10.24 23.29
CA ASN A 509 -29.54 9.43 24.31
C ASN A 509 -29.37 9.92 25.76
N LYS A 510 -28.80 11.12 25.99
CA LYS A 510 -28.56 11.66 27.34
C LYS A 510 -28.73 13.18 27.41
N ASP A 511 -29.08 13.69 28.58
CA ASP A 511 -29.24 15.13 28.82
C ASP A 511 -27.92 15.90 28.66
N ASN A 512 -28.00 17.15 28.16
CA ASN A 512 -26.87 18.06 27.92
C ASN A 512 -25.95 18.18 29.16
N VAL A 513 -26.53 18.15 30.37
CA VAL A 513 -25.80 18.22 31.66
C VAL A 513 -24.81 17.06 31.83
N PHE A 514 -25.13 15.85 31.36
CA PHE A 514 -24.22 14.71 31.43
C PHE A 514 -22.97 14.93 30.58
N TRP A 515 -23.14 15.39 29.34
CA TRP A 515 -22.03 15.60 28.40
C TRP A 515 -21.15 16.77 28.80
N GLN A 516 -21.72 17.81 29.42
CA GLN A 516 -20.96 18.92 30.02
C GLN A 516 -19.97 18.46 31.09
N ALA A 517 -20.43 17.58 31.99
CA ALA A 517 -19.59 17.03 33.07
C ALA A 517 -18.49 16.13 32.50
N GLU A 518 -18.82 15.29 31.52
CA GLU A 518 -17.85 14.41 30.86
C GLU A 518 -16.82 15.19 30.03
N ALA A 519 -17.25 16.22 29.30
CA ALA A 519 -16.36 17.13 28.57
C ALA A 519 -15.37 17.80 29.52
N SER A 520 -15.84 18.33 30.66
CA SER A 520 -14.99 18.92 31.70
C SER A 520 -13.95 17.92 32.21
N ARG A 521 -14.36 16.68 32.45
CA ARG A 521 -13.47 15.60 32.90
C ARG A 521 -12.41 15.26 31.86
N ILE A 522 -12.79 15.15 30.58
CA ILE A 522 -11.86 14.86 29.49
C ILE A 522 -10.89 16.02 29.26
N LEU A 523 -11.35 17.26 29.22
CA LEU A 523 -10.46 18.43 29.05
C LEU A 523 -9.46 18.54 30.19
N LYS A 524 -9.88 18.26 31.43
CA LYS A 524 -8.99 18.25 32.60
C LYS A 524 -7.95 17.11 32.56
N THR A 525 -8.34 15.91 32.14
CA THR A 525 -7.48 14.71 32.24
C THR A 525 -6.69 14.41 30.97
N LYS A 526 -7.23 14.75 29.80
CA LYS A 526 -6.72 14.44 28.46
C LYS A 526 -6.63 15.66 27.56
N GLY A 527 -6.83 16.88 28.06
CA GLY A 527 -6.78 18.10 27.25
C GLY A 527 -5.48 18.27 26.45
N HIS A 528 -4.35 17.79 26.99
CA HIS A 528 -3.03 17.80 26.34
C HIS A 528 -2.85 16.71 25.26
N GLN A 529 -3.70 15.68 25.25
CA GLN A 529 -3.62 14.60 24.26
C GLN A 529 -4.18 15.07 22.92
N PRO A 530 -3.65 14.57 21.80
CA PRO A 530 -4.14 14.95 20.48
C PRO A 530 -5.58 14.46 20.28
N VAL A 531 -6.39 15.17 19.48
CA VAL A 531 -7.80 14.82 19.22
C VAL A 531 -7.95 13.36 18.77
N ARG A 532 -7.03 12.84 17.95
CA ARG A 532 -7.05 11.42 17.53
C ARG A 532 -7.07 10.43 18.69
N ALA A 533 -6.55 10.77 19.86
CA ALA A 533 -6.60 9.90 21.05
C ALA A 533 -8.03 9.70 21.59
N LEU A 534 -8.98 10.55 21.18
CA LEU A 534 -10.41 10.40 21.48
C LEU A 534 -11.16 9.54 20.46
N LEU A 535 -10.54 9.25 19.32
CA LEU A 535 -11.14 8.58 18.17
C LEU A 535 -10.69 7.12 18.14
N THR A 536 -11.49 6.26 18.75
CA THR A 536 -11.16 4.84 18.96
C THR A 536 -11.84 3.90 17.97
N SER A 537 -12.77 4.44 17.17
CA SER A 537 -13.57 3.68 16.23
C SER A 537 -13.80 4.46 14.94
N GLN A 538 -14.17 3.77 13.86
CA GLN A 538 -14.55 4.44 12.61
C GLN A 538 -15.74 5.39 12.81
N LYS A 539 -16.69 5.01 13.67
CA LYS A 539 -17.85 5.84 14.02
C LYS A 539 -17.41 7.14 14.69
N ASP A 540 -16.40 7.09 15.56
CA ASP A 540 -15.84 8.29 16.19
C ASP A 540 -15.23 9.23 15.15
N LEU A 541 -14.49 8.67 14.17
CA LEU A 541 -13.88 9.44 13.11
C LEU A 541 -14.91 10.11 12.20
N GLN A 542 -15.98 9.39 11.86
CA GLN A 542 -17.10 9.91 11.10
C GLN A 542 -17.81 11.04 11.87
N ALA A 543 -18.08 10.82 13.17
CA ALA A 543 -18.67 11.82 14.04
C ALA A 543 -17.81 13.09 14.11
N PHE A 544 -16.50 12.92 14.23
CA PHE A 544 -15.54 14.02 14.27
C PHE A 544 -15.55 14.82 12.97
N ALA A 545 -15.50 14.14 11.83
CA ALA A 545 -15.45 14.79 10.53
C ALA A 545 -16.72 15.61 10.25
N VAL A 546 -17.90 15.09 10.62
CA VAL A 546 -19.16 15.85 10.50
C VAL A 546 -19.18 17.06 11.42
N PHE A 547 -18.81 16.88 12.70
CA PHE A 547 -18.73 17.97 13.66
C PHE A 547 -17.76 19.08 13.20
N ALA A 548 -16.56 18.69 12.77
CA ALA A 548 -15.53 19.60 12.30
C ALA A 548 -15.96 20.35 11.03
N GLY A 549 -16.62 19.66 10.09
CA GLY A 549 -17.19 20.28 8.90
C GLY A 549 -18.25 21.34 9.24
N ARG A 550 -19.10 21.09 10.25
CA ARG A 550 -20.11 22.05 10.73
C ARG A 550 -19.47 23.27 11.39
N LYS A 551 -18.49 23.06 12.28
CA LYS A 551 -17.80 24.13 13.02
C LYS A 551 -17.07 25.12 12.08
N ARG A 552 -16.63 24.67 10.91
CA ARG A 552 -15.96 25.52 9.91
C ARG A 552 -16.92 26.28 8.99
N ARG A 553 -18.24 26.02 9.06
CA ARG A 553 -19.25 26.84 8.37
C ARG A 553 -19.42 28.15 9.13
N ASP A 554 -19.74 29.22 8.41
CA ASP A 554 -20.09 30.51 9.04
C ASP A 554 -21.27 30.31 10.02
N PRO A 555 -21.06 30.52 11.34
CA PRO A 555 -22.08 30.28 12.36
C PRO A 555 -23.34 31.14 12.15
N GLY A 556 -23.19 32.34 11.58
CA GLY A 556 -24.30 33.26 11.37
C GLY A 556 -25.36 32.70 10.42
N ASN A 557 -24.92 32.04 9.35
CA ASN A 557 -25.82 31.47 8.35
C ASN A 557 -26.41 30.11 8.78
N LEU A 558 -25.64 29.28 9.48
CA LEU A 558 -26.13 27.99 10.00
C LEU A 558 -27.27 28.19 11.00
N ASN A 559 -27.12 29.14 11.92
CA ASN A 559 -28.15 29.45 12.92
C ASN A 559 -29.42 30.02 12.26
N MET A 560 -29.28 30.80 11.20
CA MET A 560 -30.42 31.33 10.44
C MET A 560 -31.16 30.23 9.67
N GLU A 561 -30.44 29.32 8.99
CA GLU A 561 -31.05 28.17 8.29
C GLU A 561 -31.77 27.24 9.27
N LEU A 562 -31.14 26.92 10.41
CA LEU A 562 -31.75 26.10 11.47
C LEU A 562 -32.98 26.79 12.08
N ALA A 563 -32.89 28.09 12.37
CA ALA A 563 -34.03 28.85 12.87
C ALA A 563 -35.19 28.90 11.87
N GLN A 564 -34.90 28.98 10.56
CA GLN A 564 -35.94 28.91 9.52
C GLN A 564 -36.59 27.53 9.43
N ILE A 565 -35.80 26.45 9.51
CA ILE A 565 -36.33 25.08 9.53
C ILE A 565 -37.18 24.85 10.78
N GLU A 566 -36.72 25.32 11.93
CA GLU A 566 -37.44 25.20 13.20
C GLU A 566 -38.74 26.03 13.20
N ALA A 567 -38.70 27.25 12.67
CA ALA A 567 -39.89 28.09 12.50
C ALA A 567 -40.93 27.46 11.55
N GLU A 568 -40.48 26.89 10.43
CA GLU A 568 -41.38 26.22 9.48
C GLU A 568 -41.94 24.91 10.08
N ASN A 569 -41.12 24.15 10.83
CA ASN A 569 -41.57 22.96 11.56
C ASN A 569 -42.63 23.32 12.62
N ASN A 570 -42.41 24.39 13.39
CA ASN A 570 -43.38 24.88 14.37
C ASN A 570 -44.70 25.29 13.70
N THR A 571 -44.61 25.99 12.56
CA THR A 571 -45.78 26.38 11.76
C THR A 571 -46.55 25.17 11.23
N MET A 572 -45.83 24.14 10.76
CA MET A 572 -46.43 22.88 10.32
C MET A 572 -47.13 22.15 11.47
N MET A 573 -46.50 22.11 12.65
CA MET A 573 -47.11 21.50 13.85
C MET A 573 -48.38 22.24 14.28
N GLU A 574 -48.41 23.56 14.18
CA GLU A 574 -49.60 24.37 14.47
C GLU A 574 -50.72 24.11 13.45
N MET A 575 -50.43 24.18 12.15
CA MET A 575 -51.40 23.86 11.09
C MET A 575 -51.96 22.44 11.24
N GLN A 576 -51.13 21.47 11.64
CA GLN A 576 -51.58 20.11 11.89
C GLN A 576 -52.55 20.02 13.08
N ARG A 577 -52.33 20.79 14.15
CA ARG A 577 -53.27 20.88 15.28
C ARG A 577 -54.59 21.51 14.85
N GLU A 578 -54.54 22.59 14.08
CA GLU A 578 -55.73 23.26 13.55
C GLU A 578 -56.55 22.34 12.65
N LEU A 579 -55.90 21.64 11.71
CA LEU A 579 -56.57 20.68 10.83
C LEU A 579 -57.27 19.57 11.62
N ARG A 580 -56.63 19.03 12.67
CA ARG A 580 -57.25 18.02 13.56
C ARG A 580 -58.46 18.59 14.30
N SER A 581 -58.39 19.84 14.75
CA SER A 581 -59.51 20.51 15.41
C SER A 581 -60.68 20.72 14.44
N GLN A 582 -60.41 21.18 13.22
CA GLN A 582 -61.43 21.37 12.19
C GLN A 582 -62.04 20.04 11.73
N GLU A 583 -61.24 18.98 11.63
CA GLU A 583 -61.73 17.63 11.31
C GLU A 583 -62.72 17.14 12.37
N LYS A 584 -62.41 17.36 13.65
CA LYS A 584 -63.33 17.04 14.75
C LYS A 584 -64.64 17.83 14.66
N GLN A 585 -64.58 19.13 14.39
CA GLN A 585 -65.77 19.95 14.21
C GLN A 585 -66.62 19.48 13.00
N LEU A 586 -65.97 19.07 11.90
CA LEU A 586 -66.63 18.54 10.72
C LEU A 586 -67.37 17.23 11.05
N GLN A 587 -66.75 16.35 11.82
CA GLN A 587 -67.37 15.13 12.33
C GLN A 587 -68.56 15.42 13.24
N ASP A 588 -68.45 16.43 14.11
CA ASP A 588 -69.56 16.86 14.97
C ASP A 588 -70.74 17.42 14.15
N TYR A 589 -70.48 18.18 13.07
CA TYR A 589 -71.52 18.64 12.15
C TYR A 589 -72.16 17.51 11.36
N LEU A 590 -71.35 16.56 10.85
CA LEU A 590 -71.85 15.34 10.21
C LEU A 590 -72.77 14.56 11.15
N ALA A 591 -72.35 14.35 12.40
CA ALA A 591 -73.15 13.66 13.40
C ALA A 591 -74.50 14.37 13.68
N LYS A 592 -74.51 15.71 13.73
CA LYS A 592 -75.74 16.50 13.89
C LYS A 592 -76.67 16.42 12.67
N ILE A 593 -76.11 16.40 11.47
CA ILE A 593 -76.87 16.23 10.22
C ILE A 593 -77.46 14.81 10.18
N SER A 594 -76.66 13.77 10.45
CA SER A 594 -77.07 12.37 10.40
C SER A 594 -78.07 11.96 11.49
N SER A 595 -78.08 12.63 12.64
CA SER A 595 -79.03 12.38 13.74
C SER A 595 -80.38 13.09 13.58
N GLY A 596 -80.58 13.89 12.53
CA GLY A 596 -81.81 14.65 12.32
C GLY A 596 -81.99 15.86 13.24
N ALA A 597 -81.01 16.14 14.12
CA ALA A 597 -81.01 17.27 15.05
C ALA A 597 -80.94 18.65 14.35
N ALA A 598 -80.69 18.68 13.04
CA ALA A 598 -80.69 19.87 12.20
C ALA A 598 -81.99 20.09 11.39
N ALA A 599 -83.04 19.30 11.61
CA ALA A 599 -84.31 19.42 10.89
C ALA A 599 -84.99 20.77 11.19
N GLY A 600 -84.87 21.71 10.24
CA GLY A 600 -85.38 23.08 10.34
C GLY A 600 -84.32 24.19 10.31
N ASP A 601 -83.03 23.85 10.41
CA ASP A 601 -81.92 24.79 10.37
C ASP A 601 -81.03 24.56 9.14
N ASN A 602 -81.38 25.20 8.02
CA ASN A 602 -80.63 25.14 6.76
C ASN A 602 -79.20 25.70 6.88
N THR A 603 -78.84 26.36 8.00
CA THR A 603 -77.48 26.88 8.18
C THR A 603 -76.46 25.78 8.49
N VAL A 604 -76.89 24.62 8.99
CA VAL A 604 -75.98 23.53 9.39
C VAL A 604 -75.32 22.82 8.19
N PRO A 605 -76.06 22.38 7.14
CA PRO A 605 -75.44 21.84 5.92
C PRO A 605 -74.58 22.85 5.18
N GLN A 606 -75.00 24.12 5.17
CA GLN A 606 -74.24 25.20 4.54
C GLN A 606 -72.89 25.42 5.26
N ARG A 607 -72.89 25.55 6.59
CA ARG A 607 -71.66 25.65 7.39
C ARG A 607 -70.76 24.43 7.24
N TYR A 608 -71.33 23.23 7.12
CA TYR A 608 -70.57 22.03 6.82
C TYR A 608 -69.83 22.13 5.47
N HIS A 609 -70.53 22.52 4.40
CA HIS A 609 -69.92 22.69 3.07
C HIS A 609 -68.84 23.77 3.05
N GLU A 610 -69.10 24.92 3.67
CA GLU A 610 -68.13 26.02 3.79
C GLU A 610 -66.87 25.56 4.55
N MET A 611 -67.05 24.83 5.66
CA MET A 611 -65.93 24.34 6.46
C MET A 611 -65.17 23.20 5.76
N ALA A 612 -65.86 22.33 5.01
CA ALA A 612 -65.23 21.29 4.21
C ALA A 612 -64.37 21.88 3.08
N ALA A 613 -64.87 22.92 2.39
CA ALA A 613 -64.12 23.64 1.37
C ALA A 613 -62.87 24.31 1.97
N ALA A 614 -63.04 25.05 3.08
CA ALA A 614 -61.94 25.69 3.79
C ALA A 614 -60.88 24.67 4.28
N MET A 615 -61.31 23.49 4.76
CA MET A 615 -60.40 22.42 5.18
C MET A 615 -59.63 21.83 3.99
N SER A 616 -60.27 21.67 2.82
CA SER A 616 -59.62 21.20 1.60
C SER A 616 -58.51 22.16 1.16
N ASP A 617 -58.78 23.46 1.12
CA ASP A 617 -57.78 24.49 0.79
C ASP A 617 -56.62 24.48 1.79
N ARG A 618 -56.93 24.36 3.09
CA ARG A 618 -55.91 24.32 4.15
C ARG A 618 -55.04 23.06 4.08
N ARG A 619 -55.61 21.90 3.70
CA ARG A 619 -54.84 20.67 3.41
C ARG A 619 -53.88 20.87 2.23
N LYS A 620 -54.31 21.55 1.17
CA LYS A 620 -53.45 21.87 0.01
C LYS A 620 -52.29 22.80 0.39
N ILE A 621 -52.54 23.80 1.23
CA ILE A 621 -51.49 24.67 1.77
C ILE A 621 -50.54 23.86 2.65
N PHE A 622 -51.06 23.02 3.56
CA PHE A 622 -50.24 22.15 4.41
C PHE A 622 -49.36 21.21 3.60
N GLN A 623 -49.88 20.58 2.54
CA GLN A 623 -49.08 19.75 1.62
C GLN A 623 -47.99 20.57 0.93
N THR A 624 -48.32 21.73 0.39
CA THR A 624 -47.34 22.60 -0.30
C THR A 624 -46.22 23.06 0.66
N ARG A 625 -46.58 23.43 1.90
CA ARG A 625 -45.59 23.78 2.93
C ARG A 625 -44.81 22.57 3.40
N GLY A 626 -45.44 21.39 3.50
CA GLY A 626 -44.75 20.13 3.77
C GLY A 626 -43.72 19.78 2.70
N ASP A 627 -44.06 19.97 1.42
CA ASP A 627 -43.12 19.80 0.31
C ASP A 627 -41.97 20.82 0.36
N ASN A 628 -42.27 22.07 0.71
CA ASN A 628 -41.25 23.10 0.88
C ASN A 628 -40.36 22.85 2.10
N PHE A 629 -40.92 22.42 3.23
CA PHE A 629 -40.19 21.99 4.41
C PHE A 629 -39.29 20.81 4.08
N ASN A 630 -39.82 19.79 3.40
CA ASN A 630 -39.02 18.65 2.95
C ASN A 630 -37.92 19.08 1.98
N LYS A 631 -38.16 20.07 1.10
CA LYS A 631 -37.13 20.66 0.24
C LYS A 631 -36.10 21.46 1.03
N MET A 632 -36.49 22.22 2.05
CA MET A 632 -35.59 22.96 2.92
C MET A 632 -34.73 22.02 3.76
N VAL A 633 -35.33 21.00 4.36
CA VAL A 633 -34.64 19.94 5.09
C VAL A 633 -33.75 19.14 4.16
N ALA A 634 -34.21 18.81 2.95
CA ALA A 634 -33.38 18.14 1.95
C ALA A 634 -32.24 19.05 1.46
N ALA A 635 -32.46 20.35 1.27
CA ALA A 635 -31.43 21.32 0.91
C ALA A 635 -30.38 21.45 2.03
N PHE A 636 -30.84 21.63 3.26
CA PHE A 636 -30.02 21.63 4.47
C PHE A 636 -29.24 20.33 4.60
N ASN A 637 -29.90 19.18 4.43
CA ASN A 637 -29.30 17.84 4.47
C ASN A 637 -28.32 17.60 3.31
N THR A 638 -28.58 18.10 2.10
CA THR A 638 -27.68 17.98 0.94
C THR A 638 -26.50 18.97 0.97
N THR A 639 -26.58 20.05 1.75
CA THR A 639 -25.44 20.94 2.05
C THR A 639 -24.44 20.36 3.07
N HIS A 640 -24.56 19.08 3.43
CA HIS A 640 -23.65 18.44 4.39
C HIS A 640 -22.31 18.05 3.76
N ALA A 641 -21.27 18.17 4.58
CA ALA A 641 -19.90 17.78 4.30
C ALA A 641 -19.84 16.46 3.53
N ILE A 642 -19.43 16.52 2.26
CA ILE A 642 -19.00 15.32 1.55
C ILE A 642 -17.68 14.92 2.21
N ILE A 643 -17.72 13.86 3.00
CA ILE A 643 -16.53 13.31 3.64
C ILE A 643 -16.03 12.14 2.81
N LEU A 644 -14.91 12.37 2.15
CA LEU A 644 -14.23 11.40 1.33
C LEU A 644 -13.18 10.69 2.19
N GLU A 645 -13.45 9.45 2.55
CA GLU A 645 -12.41 8.53 3.03
C GLU A 645 -11.81 7.84 1.82
N ILE A 646 -10.60 8.26 1.47
CA ILE A 646 -9.97 7.83 0.23
C ILE A 646 -8.88 6.80 0.55
N SER A 647 -9.21 5.54 0.32
CA SER A 647 -8.25 4.41 0.31
C SER A 647 -7.94 4.01 -1.14
N GLY A 648 -6.96 3.13 -1.39
CA GLY A 648 -6.58 2.80 -2.76
C GLY A 648 -5.17 2.26 -2.92
N GLY A 649 -4.71 2.12 -4.16
CA GLY A 649 -3.35 1.68 -4.47
C GLY A 649 -2.98 1.75 -5.95
N ILE A 650 -1.80 1.26 -6.30
CA ILE A 650 -1.40 1.01 -7.69
C ILE A 650 -1.05 -0.46 -7.81
N ASN A 651 -1.64 -1.12 -8.80
CA ASN A 651 -1.26 -2.45 -9.21
C ASN A 651 -0.13 -2.35 -10.26
N LEU A 652 0.95 -3.12 -10.08
CA LEU A 652 2.06 -3.21 -11.02
C LEU A 652 2.39 -4.67 -11.38
N GLU A 653 1.42 -5.57 -11.26
CA GLU A 653 1.55 -7.00 -11.57
C GLU A 653 1.98 -7.21 -13.02
N ALA A 654 3.12 -7.88 -13.21
CA ALA A 654 3.73 -8.08 -14.52
C ALA A 654 2.81 -8.85 -15.49
N GLU A 655 2.00 -9.78 -14.99
CA GLU A 655 1.10 -10.57 -15.84
C GLU A 655 -0.08 -9.77 -16.39
N SER A 656 -0.36 -8.60 -15.83
CA SER A 656 -1.42 -7.72 -16.31
C SER A 656 -0.98 -6.86 -17.51
N PHE A 657 0.32 -6.76 -17.82
CA PHE A 657 0.82 -5.98 -18.96
C PHE A 657 0.43 -6.64 -20.29
N LYS A 658 -0.07 -5.84 -21.24
CA LYS A 658 -0.45 -6.29 -22.58
C LYS A 658 0.77 -6.42 -23.49
N ILE A 659 1.34 -7.61 -23.54
CA ILE A 659 2.44 -7.93 -24.47
C ILE A 659 1.89 -8.73 -25.65
N HIS A 660 1.90 -8.13 -26.84
CA HIS A 660 1.35 -8.72 -28.07
C HIS A 660 2.47 -9.11 -29.03
N THR A 661 2.48 -10.37 -29.47
CA THR A 661 3.25 -10.76 -30.65
C THR A 661 2.46 -10.36 -31.90
N VAL A 662 3.04 -9.51 -32.75
CA VAL A 662 2.38 -8.98 -33.94
C VAL A 662 3.21 -9.31 -35.19
N GLU A 663 2.55 -9.83 -36.22
CA GLU A 663 3.20 -10.13 -37.51
C GLU A 663 3.33 -8.87 -38.37
N ASN A 664 2.28 -8.03 -38.37
CA ASN A 664 2.20 -6.82 -39.18
C ASN A 664 1.78 -5.63 -38.30
N SER A 665 2.75 -4.90 -37.75
CA SER A 665 2.52 -3.62 -37.08
C SER A 665 3.38 -2.54 -37.72
N PRO A 666 2.78 -1.50 -38.33
CA PRO A 666 3.53 -0.37 -38.87
C PRO A 666 4.44 0.29 -37.83
N GLN A 667 3.98 0.38 -36.58
CA GLN A 667 4.73 0.97 -35.47
C GLN A 667 5.97 0.12 -35.12
N LEU A 668 5.82 -1.20 -35.05
CA LEU A 668 6.93 -2.11 -34.78
C LEU A 668 7.91 -2.16 -35.95
N THR A 669 7.42 -2.23 -37.19
CA THR A 669 8.25 -2.21 -38.41
C THR A 669 9.06 -0.92 -38.52
N ASN A 670 8.44 0.23 -38.28
CA ASN A 670 9.14 1.51 -38.24
C ASN A 670 10.21 1.55 -37.14
N PHE A 671 9.88 1.03 -35.95
CA PHE A 671 10.85 0.92 -34.85
C PHE A 671 12.04 0.04 -35.24
N MET A 672 11.82 -1.15 -35.79
CA MET A 672 12.88 -2.06 -36.24
C MET A 672 13.78 -1.40 -37.30
N ASN A 673 13.20 -0.73 -38.29
CA ASN A 673 13.93 0.01 -39.32
C ASN A 673 14.79 1.15 -38.73
N MET A 674 14.28 1.84 -37.72
CA MET A 674 15.02 2.88 -36.98
C MET A 674 16.18 2.29 -36.18
N THR A 675 15.97 1.14 -35.50
CA THR A 675 17.03 0.52 -34.68
C THR A 675 18.27 0.16 -35.49
N ALA A 676 18.10 -0.24 -36.76
CA ALA A 676 19.21 -0.57 -37.67
C ALA A 676 20.12 0.62 -37.99
N ARG A 677 19.68 1.86 -37.73
CA ARG A 677 20.39 3.10 -38.05
C ARG A 677 20.88 3.86 -36.82
N THR A 678 20.49 3.44 -35.62
CA THR A 678 20.78 4.15 -34.36
C THR A 678 22.18 3.84 -33.86
N LYS A 679 22.92 4.86 -33.40
CA LYS A 679 24.21 4.69 -32.73
C LYS A 679 24.12 4.99 -31.24
N SER A 680 25.22 4.75 -30.54
CA SER A 680 25.32 4.88 -29.09
C SER A 680 25.60 6.29 -28.57
N GLU A 681 25.83 7.22 -29.49
CA GLU A 681 25.86 8.66 -29.26
C GLU A 681 24.63 9.27 -29.93
N TRP A 682 24.19 10.44 -29.47
CA TRP A 682 23.07 11.16 -30.09
C TRP A 682 23.33 11.35 -31.59
N THR A 683 22.66 10.54 -32.41
CA THR A 683 22.74 10.65 -33.85
C THR A 683 21.59 11.45 -34.40
N ASP A 684 21.90 12.35 -35.33
CA ASP A 684 20.94 13.09 -36.12
C ASP A 684 20.40 12.16 -37.22
N ILE A 685 19.31 11.44 -36.93
CA ILE A 685 18.60 10.67 -37.93
C ILE A 685 17.58 11.63 -38.56
N SER A 686 17.88 12.11 -39.77
CA SER A 686 17.16 13.21 -40.42
C SER A 686 15.63 13.02 -40.47
N ARG A 687 14.90 14.12 -40.20
CA ARG A 687 13.43 14.31 -40.28
C ARG A 687 12.66 13.21 -39.50
N GLU A 688 12.63 13.15 -38.19
CA GLU A 688 12.11 14.18 -37.27
C GLU A 688 12.55 13.95 -35.80
N GLU A 689 13.42 12.98 -35.48
CA GLU A 689 13.72 12.67 -34.07
C GLU A 689 15.17 12.15 -33.87
N LYS A 690 15.84 12.65 -32.82
CA LYS A 690 17.17 12.16 -32.38
C LYS A 690 16.99 10.92 -31.50
N TRP A 691 17.79 9.88 -31.73
CA TRP A 691 17.72 8.59 -31.01
C TRP A 691 19.09 8.15 -30.48
N ILE A 692 19.09 7.35 -29.40
CA ILE A 692 20.27 6.70 -28.82
C ILE A 692 20.00 5.25 -28.44
N THR A 693 21.09 4.46 -28.37
CA THR A 693 21.10 3.10 -27.81
C THR A 693 22.28 2.92 -26.85
N ASN A 694 22.24 1.95 -25.93
CA ASN A 694 23.45 1.64 -25.16
C ASN A 694 24.56 1.08 -26.07
N LYS A 695 25.81 1.38 -25.72
CA LYS A 695 26.96 0.67 -26.29
C LYS A 695 26.82 -0.82 -25.95
N VAL A 696 27.34 -1.63 -26.86
CA VAL A 696 27.52 -3.06 -26.69
C VAL A 696 29.00 -3.28 -26.85
N ASP A 697 29.72 -3.42 -25.74
CA ASP A 697 31.11 -3.83 -25.81
C ASP A 697 31.17 -5.31 -26.22
N HIS A 698 31.63 -5.57 -27.44
CA HIS A 698 31.95 -6.91 -27.93
C HIS A 698 33.18 -7.47 -27.20
N HIS A 699 33.06 -7.73 -25.90
CA HIS A 699 34.11 -8.41 -25.17
C HIS A 699 34.15 -9.89 -25.59
N LYS A 700 35.01 -10.20 -26.57
CA LYS A 700 35.53 -11.55 -26.78
C LYS A 700 36.22 -12.04 -25.49
N GLY A 701 35.50 -12.74 -24.65
CA GLY A 701 36.01 -13.78 -23.73
C GLY A 701 37.28 -13.47 -22.92
N LYS A 702 37.49 -12.25 -22.40
CA LYS A 702 38.50 -12.02 -21.37
C LYS A 702 37.79 -11.56 -20.10
N ALA A 703 37.96 -12.35 -19.04
CA ALA A 703 37.43 -12.05 -17.70
C ALA A 703 37.77 -10.61 -17.32
N GLN A 704 36.75 -9.75 -17.21
CA GLN A 704 36.91 -8.40 -16.69
C GLN A 704 37.46 -8.50 -15.26
N LYS A 705 38.69 -8.03 -15.05
CA LYS A 705 39.18 -7.70 -13.71
C LYS A 705 38.41 -6.48 -13.24
N HIS A 706 37.36 -6.68 -12.43
CA HIS A 706 36.66 -5.60 -11.76
C HIS A 706 37.61 -4.79 -10.88
N THR A 707 38.04 -3.63 -11.34
CA THR A 707 38.86 -2.66 -10.59
C THR A 707 38.03 -1.58 -9.88
N GLY A 708 36.70 -1.58 -10.02
CA GLY A 708 35.82 -0.50 -9.52
C GLY A 708 35.42 -0.56 -8.04
N PHE A 709 35.61 -1.67 -7.32
CA PHE A 709 35.04 -1.83 -5.96
C PHE A 709 35.92 -1.26 -4.81
N LYS A 710 37.08 -0.68 -5.11
CA LYS A 710 38.09 -0.37 -4.07
C LYS A 710 37.91 0.97 -3.33
N SER A 711 37.11 1.93 -3.81
CA SER A 711 37.14 3.29 -3.23
C SER A 711 36.11 3.57 -2.13
N ASN A 712 34.91 2.97 -2.16
CA ASN A 712 33.85 3.32 -1.20
C ASN A 712 33.79 2.43 0.06
N ALA A 713 34.23 1.17 -0.01
CA ALA A 713 34.25 0.28 1.16
C ALA A 713 35.27 0.69 2.24
N ARG A 714 36.32 1.44 1.88
CA ARG A 714 37.36 1.88 2.82
C ARG A 714 36.95 3.06 3.70
N LYS A 715 35.99 3.89 3.28
CA LYS A 715 35.59 5.09 4.05
C LYS A 715 34.52 4.85 5.11
N LEU A 716 33.72 3.78 5.01
CA LEU A 716 32.68 3.49 6.00
C LEU A 716 33.12 2.60 7.19
N ILE A 717 34.32 1.99 7.14
CA ILE A 717 34.72 0.92 8.08
C ILE A 717 35.75 1.40 9.14
N ALA A 718 36.19 2.65 9.10
CA ALA A 718 37.18 3.19 10.04
C ALA A 718 36.59 3.75 11.36
N ALA A 719 35.27 3.66 11.60
CA ALA A 719 34.65 4.17 12.82
C ALA A 719 34.31 3.04 13.80
N LYS A 720 35.06 2.98 14.92
CA LYS A 720 34.82 2.24 16.18
C LYS A 720 34.93 0.71 16.13
N SER A 721 36.17 0.21 16.13
CA SER A 721 36.50 -1.05 16.81
C SER A 721 36.78 -0.73 18.29
N SER A 722 35.79 -0.90 19.16
CA SER A 722 36.02 -1.05 20.59
C SER A 722 36.00 -2.54 20.93
N THR A 723 37.14 -3.04 21.38
CA THR A 723 37.42 -4.38 21.86
C THR A 723 36.38 -4.82 22.91
N ILE A 724 35.69 -5.93 22.67
CA ILE A 724 34.82 -6.60 23.66
C ILE A 724 35.47 -7.95 23.99
N GLN A 725 35.83 -8.15 25.26
CA GLN A 725 36.27 -9.44 25.80
C GLN A 725 35.09 -10.42 25.90
N PRO A 726 35.28 -11.71 25.61
CA PRO A 726 34.25 -12.73 25.83
C PRO A 726 34.01 -12.97 27.33
N PRO A 727 32.78 -13.34 27.74
CA PRO A 727 32.48 -13.66 29.13
C PRO A 727 33.15 -14.97 29.56
N LYS A 728 33.54 -15.05 30.83
CA LYS A 728 34.13 -16.24 31.45
C LYS A 728 33.08 -17.37 31.57
N PRO A 729 33.44 -18.63 31.28
CA PRO A 729 32.53 -19.75 31.43
C PRO A 729 32.46 -20.20 32.90
N SER A 730 31.31 -20.02 33.54
CA SER A 730 31.03 -20.66 34.84
C SER A 730 29.57 -21.11 34.95
N THR A 731 29.13 -21.99 34.06
CA THR A 731 27.93 -22.84 34.28
C THR A 731 27.94 -24.07 33.36
N VAL A 732 28.88 -25.01 33.55
CA VAL A 732 28.88 -26.27 32.75
C VAL A 732 28.89 -27.54 33.62
N ASN A 733 29.11 -27.43 34.93
CA ASN A 733 29.23 -28.62 35.79
C ASN A 733 27.91 -29.21 36.32
N SER A 734 26.75 -28.54 36.16
CA SER A 734 25.46 -29.09 36.61
C SER A 734 24.74 -29.94 35.55
N ILE A 735 25.04 -29.75 34.26
CA ILE A 735 24.39 -30.46 33.14
C ILE A 735 25.02 -31.84 32.90
N ILE A 736 26.32 -31.99 33.19
CA ILE A 736 27.05 -33.26 33.01
C ILE A 736 26.57 -34.33 34.00
N LYS A 737 26.07 -33.93 35.19
CA LYS A 737 25.57 -34.89 36.20
C LYS A 737 24.20 -35.50 35.86
N SER A 738 23.36 -34.83 35.08
CA SER A 738 22.04 -35.38 34.68
C SER A 738 22.12 -36.30 33.46
N LEU A 739 23.15 -36.16 32.62
CA LEU A 739 23.38 -37.01 31.45
C LEU A 739 23.89 -38.42 31.79
N LEU A 740 24.47 -38.59 32.99
CA LEU A 740 25.08 -39.87 33.41
C LEU A 740 24.08 -40.89 34.00
N HIS A 741 22.82 -40.50 34.25
CA HIS A 741 21.80 -41.39 34.78
C HIS A 741 20.56 -41.32 33.89
N GLY A 742 20.51 -42.21 32.88
CA GLY A 742 19.58 -42.25 31.75
C GLY A 742 18.08 -42.23 32.08
N ASN A 743 17.57 -41.11 32.59
CA ASN A 743 16.16 -40.80 32.75
C ASN A 743 15.97 -39.28 32.93
N ALA A 744 16.15 -38.52 31.85
CA ALA A 744 15.56 -37.20 31.70
C ALA A 744 15.58 -36.80 30.23
N LYS A 745 14.44 -36.36 29.68
CA LYS A 745 14.42 -35.52 28.48
C LYS A 745 15.21 -34.26 28.81
N ALA A 746 16.51 -34.23 28.49
CA ALA A 746 17.31 -33.04 28.63
C ALA A 746 16.78 -32.00 27.63
N LYS A 747 16.05 -31.01 28.12
CA LYS A 747 15.55 -29.89 27.31
C LYS A 747 16.74 -29.04 26.88
N THR A 748 17.24 -29.28 25.67
CA THR A 748 18.15 -28.32 25.03
C THR A 748 17.32 -27.11 24.63
N SER A 749 17.65 -25.95 25.19
CA SER A 749 16.96 -24.69 24.89
C SER A 749 17.97 -23.60 24.56
N ILE A 750 17.63 -22.75 23.58
CA ILE A 750 18.38 -21.55 23.24
C ILE A 750 17.52 -20.32 23.55
N VAL A 751 18.13 -19.31 24.17
CA VAL A 751 17.49 -18.01 24.39
C VAL A 751 18.11 -17.00 23.43
N ILE A 752 17.31 -16.58 22.46
CA ILE A 752 17.71 -15.62 21.43
C ILE A 752 17.36 -14.22 21.94
N LYS A 753 18.39 -13.43 22.22
CA LYS A 753 18.27 -12.01 22.50
C LYS A 753 18.54 -11.23 21.23
N THR A 754 17.49 -10.62 20.69
CA THR A 754 17.60 -9.69 19.58
C THR A 754 18.23 -8.39 20.09
N LYS A 755 19.08 -7.73 19.27
CA LYS A 755 19.76 -6.47 19.65
C LYS A 755 18.81 -5.28 19.73
N ASP A 756 17.59 -5.43 19.25
CA ASP A 756 16.59 -4.38 19.23
C ASP A 756 15.85 -4.36 20.57
N LYS A 757 15.89 -3.24 21.30
CA LYS A 757 15.33 -3.11 22.67
C LYS A 757 13.83 -3.42 22.77
N PHE A 758 13.14 -3.51 21.63
CA PHE A 758 11.70 -3.76 21.52
C PHE A 758 11.34 -5.12 20.92
N SER A 759 12.34 -5.93 20.54
CA SER A 759 12.08 -7.26 19.99
C SER A 759 11.94 -8.27 21.13
N PRO A 760 10.92 -9.15 21.09
CA PRO A 760 10.70 -10.12 22.17
C PRO A 760 11.92 -11.03 22.32
N VAL A 761 12.25 -11.40 23.56
CA VAL A 761 13.17 -12.51 23.81
C VAL A 761 12.49 -13.78 23.33
N ILE A 762 13.18 -14.55 22.50
CA ILE A 762 12.64 -15.77 21.89
C ILE A 762 13.37 -16.96 22.53
N SER A 763 12.62 -18.01 22.89
CA SER A 763 13.21 -19.30 23.30
C SER A 763 12.89 -20.37 22.27
N GLY A 764 13.89 -21.13 21.83
CA GLY A 764 13.71 -22.35 21.04
C GLY A 764 13.93 -23.60 21.90
N GLU A 765 13.06 -24.59 21.79
CA GLU A 765 13.17 -25.87 22.51
C GLU A 765 12.95 -27.05 21.55
N ILE A 766 13.78 -28.09 21.68
CA ILE A 766 13.56 -29.39 21.01
C ILE A 766 12.51 -30.16 21.83
N VAL A 767 11.32 -30.37 21.26
CA VAL A 767 10.19 -31.04 21.94
C VAL A 767 10.27 -32.55 21.78
N ASP A 768 10.68 -33.02 20.59
CA ASP A 768 10.94 -34.42 20.26
C ASP A 768 11.90 -34.56 19.06
N SER A 769 12.19 -35.80 18.65
CA SER A 769 13.06 -36.11 17.51
C SER A 769 12.43 -35.68 16.19
N GLY A 770 12.62 -34.40 15.85
CA GLY A 770 12.12 -33.82 14.60
C GLY A 770 11.21 -32.60 14.80
N HIS A 771 10.91 -32.19 16.03
CA HIS A 771 10.06 -31.03 16.29
C HIS A 771 10.72 -30.00 17.22
N ILE A 772 10.82 -28.77 16.73
CA ILE A 772 11.39 -27.61 17.43
C ILE A 772 10.32 -26.53 17.51
N VAL A 773 10.15 -25.94 18.70
CA VAL A 773 9.14 -24.90 18.94
C VAL A 773 9.82 -23.61 19.40
N PHE A 774 9.51 -22.50 18.73
CA PHE A 774 9.96 -21.16 19.11
C PHE A 774 8.82 -20.38 19.78
N LYS A 775 9.09 -19.83 20.97
CA LYS A 775 8.10 -19.11 21.79
C LYS A 775 8.58 -17.72 22.17
N ARG A 776 7.64 -16.79 22.36
CA ARG A 776 7.93 -15.52 23.03
C ARG A 776 8.12 -15.80 24.52
N VAL A 777 9.24 -15.35 25.07
CA VAL A 777 9.46 -15.37 26.51
C VAL A 777 8.69 -14.19 27.11
N SER A 778 7.63 -14.48 27.87
CA SER A 778 6.94 -13.47 28.68
C SER A 778 7.91 -12.96 29.76
N HIS A 779 8.17 -11.67 29.76
CA HIS A 779 8.90 -11.01 30.86
C HIS A 779 8.04 -10.88 32.10
#